data_AF-A0A9E1W0G8-F1
#
_entry.id   AF-A0A9E1W0G8-F1
#
_cell.length_a   1.000
_cell.length_b   1.000
_cell.length_c   1.000
_cell.angle_alpha   90.00
_cell.angle_beta   90.00
_cell.angle_gamma   90.00
#
_symmetry.space_group_name_H-M   'P 1'
#
loop_
_entity.id
_entity.type
_entity.pdbx_description
1 polymer ?
#
loop_
_entity_poly.entity_id
_entity_poly.type
_entity_poly.pdbx_seq_one_letter_code
_entity_poly.pdbx_strand_id
1 'polypeptide(L)'
;MFHKRFANIAIQIFVLAFILQPINTFSNPPFGGKIEARLLEVQSNVTTQPDLLDTLLMVSKHWKPSLDLSLLEKELEKLTLLTREKLKKHNKPEDTIRVLRTVIHDEMGYDYTNQVDERGVPINPEELFLHGLLNTQKGYCMNLSLLYLILGQKLELPLYGVALPNHFFVRYEKEGLRINIETTERGASYPDSFYQKRFGTSENNINSYFMKNLNARQTLGAYFSNVGMVYYQNQKPERAIFYLGLSTSINPQSIDAQNNLANIYSEQKQPQLAIKHYNLALKAEPENTSTLFNLGLVFQEIGDSTQAINAFLQVVQMDSGFSPAHKMLANLYLKNNRLTSALLHLKILVRIQPMNLQNHLNIASTYRSMGLQKLSIETLKKIQAQFPDNTEIHKGLAESYYKSKDFQQSITHYRFLIDQDPTQLRNYVQLGWTYYRLDDLPMASAWTLRGLKKSKEEGQFKPLAEMNLGFYSLLQKNYDPAKEWYEKVLSHNPPAIAQGMIQDIEEVPASYSDRADLQFFKGWIFYKSRQLKQSRDSLQTYLQMEQKGPFSEEARDLLKLLTSENGRIKGITFRPRKSSVEADETMALIPSGFFIMGSNNSLEDETPEHRVYLDEYWIDKYEVSSEKFAEFLNDVDNVKGYYLDNKFGTLFFKDRFYPRPGLENHPINNVTWQAANEYCKWRKKRLPTEAEWEKAARGTSAQIFPWGNGPPSPALARYFQTWTQEEKHHVMVPVQAFPEGRSPFGLHNMAGNVKEWVDDWYDREYYKEQSEYANPRGPIGGEFKVVRGGSWRDLTGFIYSSFRNSGNPKSRMDDYGFRCAKNAAPASGDKKLTNRVVPQNKG
;
A
#
# COMPACT_ATOMS: atom_id res chain seq x y z
N MET A 1 -3.43 52.76 15.10
CA MET A 1 -3.98 52.30 16.38
C MET A 1 -4.95 51.16 16.12
N PHE A 2 -4.67 49.98 16.72
CA PHE A 2 -5.56 48.82 16.97
C PHE A 2 -6.26 48.19 15.75
N HIS A 3 -5.81 47.08 15.14
CA HIS A 3 -5.39 45.76 15.65
C HIS A 3 -6.46 44.99 16.45
N LYS A 4 -6.86 43.84 15.86
CA LYS A 4 -7.47 42.62 16.44
C LYS A 4 -8.91 42.70 16.95
N ARG A 5 -9.82 41.99 16.27
CA ARG A 5 -10.78 41.02 16.85
C ARG A 5 -11.67 40.41 15.75
N PHE A 6 -11.23 39.31 15.14
CA PHE A 6 -12.10 38.25 14.62
C PHE A 6 -11.29 36.95 14.52
N ALA A 7 -10.87 36.47 15.68
CA ALA A 7 -10.43 35.10 15.90
C ALA A 7 -11.04 34.70 17.24
N ASN A 8 -12.19 34.01 17.23
CA ASN A 8 -12.72 33.23 18.37
C ASN A 8 -14.12 32.62 18.17
N ILE A 9 -14.50 32.14 16.98
CA ILE A 9 -15.77 31.38 16.85
C ILE A 9 -15.62 30.01 16.15
N ALA A 10 -14.50 29.71 15.50
CA ALA A 10 -14.27 28.40 14.86
C ALA A 10 -13.44 27.39 15.68
N ILE A 11 -12.97 27.76 16.89
CA ILE A 11 -12.10 26.88 17.72
C ILE A 11 -12.84 26.21 18.89
N GLN A 12 -14.08 26.62 19.21
CA GLN A 12 -14.84 26.00 20.31
C GLN A 12 -15.80 24.87 19.90
N ILE A 13 -16.00 24.60 18.60
CA ILE A 13 -16.88 23.51 18.14
C ILE A 13 -16.09 22.27 17.66
N PHE A 14 -14.78 22.41 17.39
CA PHE A 14 -13.91 21.27 17.03
C PHE A 14 -13.21 20.60 18.23
N VAL A 15 -13.24 21.21 19.42
CA VAL A 15 -12.62 20.67 20.65
C VAL A 15 -13.64 19.93 21.53
N LEU A 16 -14.95 20.10 21.33
CA LEU A 16 -15.96 19.44 22.17
C LEU A 16 -16.49 18.10 21.65
N ALA A 17 -16.26 17.73 20.39
CA ALA A 17 -16.80 16.49 19.79
C ALA A 17 -15.87 15.25 19.90
N PHE A 18 -14.66 15.40 20.43
CA PHE A 18 -13.73 14.28 20.72
C PHE A 18 -13.30 14.17 22.19
N ILE A 19 -13.79 15.06 23.07
CA ILE A 19 -13.45 15.07 24.51
C ILE A 19 -14.62 14.56 25.39
N LEU A 20 -15.80 14.32 24.81
CA LEU A 20 -16.96 13.77 25.52
C LEU A 20 -17.56 12.59 24.75
N GLN A 21 -16.74 11.57 24.47
CA GLN A 21 -17.29 10.22 24.52
C GLN A 21 -17.31 9.83 26.00
N PRO A 22 -18.38 9.19 26.50
CA PRO A 22 -18.36 8.65 27.86
C PRO A 22 -17.07 7.85 28.00
N ILE A 23 -16.45 7.97 29.17
CA ILE A 23 -15.49 7.00 29.67
C ILE A 23 -16.22 5.66 29.50
N ASN A 24 -16.00 4.97 28.37
CA ASN A 24 -16.18 3.55 28.29
C ASN A 24 -15.09 3.04 29.21
N THR A 25 -15.45 3.02 30.50
CA THR A 25 -14.93 2.12 31.50
C THR A 25 -14.61 0.85 30.75
N PHE A 26 -13.35 0.45 30.78
CA PHE A 26 -12.88 -0.85 30.33
C PHE A 26 -14.05 -1.84 30.41
N SER A 27 -14.64 -2.20 29.27
CA SER A 27 -15.43 -3.41 29.23
C SER A 27 -14.46 -4.49 29.67
N ASN A 28 -14.68 -5.02 30.87
CA ASN A 28 -13.85 -5.96 31.61
C ASN A 28 -12.88 -6.74 30.72
N PRO A 29 -11.56 -6.77 31.00
CA PRO A 29 -10.72 -7.78 30.39
C PRO A 29 -11.19 -9.17 30.88
N PRO A 30 -10.95 -10.25 30.12
CA PRO A 30 -11.50 -11.59 30.37
C PRO A 30 -10.85 -12.32 31.58
N PHE A 31 -10.32 -11.58 32.57
CA PHE A 31 -9.59 -12.12 33.70
C PHE A 31 -10.40 -12.03 34.98
N GLY A 32 -11.17 -13.09 35.27
CA GLY A 32 -11.95 -13.25 36.49
C GLY A 32 -11.15 -13.88 37.64
N GLY A 33 -10.24 -13.11 38.25
CA GLY A 33 -9.45 -13.55 39.41
C GLY A 33 -9.43 -12.52 40.54
N LYS A 34 -9.30 -13.00 41.80
CA LYS A 34 -9.29 -12.15 43.00
C LYS A 34 -8.08 -11.19 43.05
N ILE A 35 -6.96 -11.55 42.42
CA ILE A 35 -5.72 -10.74 42.45
C ILE A 35 -5.86 -9.57 41.47
N GLU A 36 -6.36 -9.81 40.27
CA GLU A 36 -6.57 -8.79 39.25
C GLU A 36 -7.52 -7.69 39.73
N ALA A 37 -8.62 -8.06 40.40
CA ALA A 37 -9.54 -7.11 41.00
C ALA A 37 -8.86 -6.19 42.03
N ARG A 38 -8.03 -6.76 42.93
CA ARG A 38 -7.27 -5.98 43.92
C ARG A 38 -6.20 -5.09 43.28
N LEU A 39 -5.54 -5.54 42.22
CA LEU A 39 -4.57 -4.73 41.49
C LEU A 39 -5.26 -3.56 40.75
N LEU A 40 -6.49 -3.72 40.29
CA LEU A 40 -7.29 -2.63 39.72
C LEU A 40 -7.73 -1.61 40.78
N GLU A 41 -7.88 -1.99 42.06
CA GLU A 41 -8.13 -1.04 43.14
C GLU A 41 -6.96 -0.07 43.36
N VAL A 42 -5.72 -0.54 43.17
CA VAL A 42 -4.51 0.33 43.21
C VAL A 42 -4.58 1.42 42.14
N GLN A 43 -5.21 1.13 40.99
CA GLN A 43 -5.46 2.10 39.94
C GLN A 43 -6.63 3.04 40.27
N SER A 44 -7.73 2.56 40.84
CA SER A 44 -8.95 3.38 41.01
C SER A 44 -8.90 4.27 42.27
N ASN A 45 -8.26 3.81 43.35
CA ASN A 45 -8.26 4.52 44.62
C ASN A 45 -7.10 5.54 44.71
N VAL A 46 -7.40 6.80 44.39
CA VAL A 46 -6.40 7.90 44.36
C VAL A 46 -6.18 8.52 45.75
N THR A 47 -7.09 8.29 46.71
CA THR A 47 -7.10 8.99 48.01
C THR A 47 -6.28 8.29 49.09
N THR A 48 -6.03 6.98 48.98
CA THR A 48 -5.22 6.21 49.93
C THR A 48 -3.95 5.67 49.28
N GLN A 49 -2.79 5.81 49.95
CA GLN A 49 -1.55 5.20 49.49
C GLN A 49 -1.64 3.67 49.60
N PRO A 50 -1.30 2.92 48.53
CA PRO A 50 -1.30 1.46 48.59
C PRO A 50 -0.17 0.95 49.50
N ASP A 51 -0.40 -0.17 50.19
CA ASP A 51 0.67 -0.91 50.86
C ASP A 51 1.56 -1.56 49.79
N LEU A 52 2.82 -1.13 49.75
CA LEU A 52 3.81 -1.61 48.77
C LEU A 52 4.07 -3.10 48.94
N LEU A 53 4.22 -3.56 50.18
CA LEU A 53 4.54 -4.96 50.46
C LEU A 53 3.40 -5.87 49.99
N ASP A 54 2.17 -5.58 50.41
CA ASP A 54 1.00 -6.37 50.05
C ASP A 54 0.84 -6.45 48.54
N THR A 55 1.03 -5.32 47.85
CA THR A 55 0.93 -5.26 46.38
C THR A 55 2.00 -6.09 45.69
N LEU A 56 3.26 -5.99 46.14
CA LEU A 56 4.38 -6.73 45.55
C LEU A 56 4.29 -8.24 45.81
N LEU A 57 3.78 -8.65 46.97
CA LEU A 57 3.47 -10.05 47.27
C LEU A 57 2.33 -10.57 46.40
N MET A 58 1.28 -9.76 46.17
CA MET A 58 0.23 -10.10 45.21
C MET A 58 0.77 -10.29 43.80
N VAL A 59 1.64 -9.40 43.31
CA VAL A 59 2.30 -9.55 42.00
C VAL A 59 3.16 -10.81 41.95
N SER A 60 3.91 -11.10 43.01
CA SER A 60 4.70 -12.32 43.13
C SER A 60 3.83 -13.58 43.06
N LYS A 61 2.73 -13.62 43.82
CA LYS A 61 1.73 -14.71 43.78
C LYS A 61 1.07 -14.84 42.41
N HIS A 62 0.88 -13.73 41.72
CA HIS A 62 0.32 -13.68 40.38
C HIS A 62 1.27 -14.30 39.33
N TRP A 63 2.57 -14.09 39.49
CA TRP A 63 3.60 -14.74 38.69
C TRP A 63 3.73 -16.23 39.00
N LYS A 64 3.75 -16.57 40.29
CA LYS A 64 3.93 -17.94 40.81
C LYS A 64 2.85 -18.30 41.83
N PRO A 65 1.71 -18.88 41.38
CA PRO A 65 0.58 -19.19 42.25
C PRO A 65 0.87 -20.14 43.40
N SER A 66 1.93 -20.96 43.30
CA SER A 66 2.34 -21.91 44.35
C SER A 66 3.10 -21.28 45.53
N LEU A 67 3.43 -19.98 45.49
CA LEU A 67 4.21 -19.31 46.55
C LEU A 67 3.52 -19.33 47.92
N ASP A 68 4.26 -19.68 48.97
CA ASP A 68 3.86 -19.44 50.35
C ASP A 68 4.27 -18.01 50.75
N LEU A 69 3.28 -17.14 50.95
CA LEU A 69 3.51 -15.73 51.31
C LEU A 69 3.95 -15.56 52.77
N SER A 70 3.59 -16.50 53.65
CA SER A 70 3.83 -16.37 55.10
C SER A 70 5.32 -16.39 55.46
N LEU A 71 6.14 -17.10 54.68
CA LEU A 71 7.59 -17.15 54.86
C LEU A 71 8.24 -15.82 54.44
N LEU A 72 7.77 -15.24 53.33
CA LEU A 72 8.28 -13.97 52.80
C LEU A 72 7.94 -12.80 53.72
N GLU A 73 6.73 -12.79 54.28
CA GLU A 73 6.30 -11.77 55.26
C GLU A 73 7.16 -11.81 56.52
N LYS A 74 7.42 -13.00 57.08
CA LYS A 74 8.29 -13.16 58.26
C LYS A 74 9.71 -12.64 58.05
N GLU A 75 10.28 -12.87 56.86
CA GLU A 75 11.61 -12.39 56.52
C GLU A 75 11.68 -10.85 56.50
N LEU A 76 10.67 -10.22 55.91
CA LEU A 76 10.54 -8.76 55.87
C LEU A 76 10.21 -8.14 57.23
N GLU A 77 9.42 -8.80 58.06
CA GLU A 77 9.20 -8.38 59.45
C GLU A 77 10.50 -8.39 60.25
N LYS A 78 11.31 -9.45 60.10
CA LYS A 78 12.64 -9.54 60.72
C LYS A 78 13.55 -8.39 60.26
N LEU A 79 13.59 -8.12 58.95
CA LEU A 79 14.35 -7.00 58.37
C LEU A 79 13.88 -5.65 58.94
N THR A 80 12.56 -5.45 59.01
CA THR A 80 11.94 -4.21 59.50
C THR A 80 12.25 -3.99 60.99
N LEU A 81 12.14 -5.02 61.82
CA LEU A 81 12.43 -4.95 63.25
C LEU A 81 13.90 -4.62 63.50
N LEU A 82 14.81 -5.32 62.81
CA LEU A 82 16.25 -5.09 62.90
C LEU A 82 16.62 -3.65 62.52
N THR A 83 16.04 -3.15 61.44
CA THR A 83 16.24 -1.77 60.97
C THR A 83 15.72 -0.77 62.01
N ARG A 84 14.51 -0.99 62.54
CA ARG A 84 13.89 -0.12 63.56
C ARG A 84 14.75 0.00 64.81
N GLU A 85 15.29 -1.11 65.32
CA GLU A 85 16.13 -1.10 66.52
C GLU A 85 17.44 -0.32 66.31
N LYS A 86 18.03 -0.38 65.11
CA LYS A 86 19.24 0.38 64.79
C LYS A 86 18.97 1.86 64.58
N LEU A 87 17.84 2.20 63.96
CA LEU A 87 17.45 3.60 63.76
C LEU A 87 17.17 4.32 65.08
N LYS A 88 16.77 3.65 66.17
CA LYS A 88 16.61 4.29 67.50
C LYS A 88 17.87 5.02 67.98
N LYS A 89 19.05 4.63 67.49
CA LYS A 89 20.36 5.21 67.89
C LYS A 89 20.82 6.35 66.98
N HIS A 90 20.06 6.68 65.93
CA HIS A 90 20.46 7.59 64.87
C HIS A 90 19.29 8.46 64.40
N ASN A 91 19.51 9.77 64.29
CA ASN A 91 18.46 10.74 63.99
C ASN A 91 18.79 11.68 62.83
N LYS A 92 19.98 11.55 62.21
CA LYS A 92 20.34 12.29 61.00
C LYS A 92 19.95 11.53 59.71
N PRO A 93 19.59 12.24 58.63
CA PRO A 93 19.32 11.64 57.32
C PRO A 93 20.44 10.73 56.79
N GLU A 94 21.70 11.15 56.88
CA GLU A 94 22.85 10.38 56.40
C GLU A 94 23.05 9.10 57.22
N ASP A 95 22.80 9.19 58.53
CA ASP A 95 22.87 8.03 59.41
C ASP A 95 21.75 7.03 59.10
N THR A 96 20.57 7.53 58.75
CA THR A 96 19.42 6.71 58.34
C THR A 96 19.76 5.90 57.08
N ILE A 97 20.33 6.56 56.06
CA ILE A 97 20.73 5.91 54.81
C ILE A 97 21.84 4.89 55.06
N ARG A 98 22.82 5.24 55.92
CA ARG A 98 23.89 4.31 56.31
C ARG A 98 23.33 3.08 57.04
N VAL A 99 22.38 3.25 57.95
CA VAL A 99 21.73 2.12 58.65
C VAL A 99 20.98 1.23 57.66
N LEU A 100 20.19 1.81 56.74
CA LEU A 100 19.49 1.05 55.70
C LEU A 100 20.47 0.25 54.85
N ARG A 101 21.56 0.88 54.39
CA ARG A 101 22.62 0.22 53.63
C ARG A 101 23.20 -0.97 54.40
N THR A 102 23.62 -0.75 55.64
CA THR A 102 24.27 -1.80 56.44
C THR A 102 23.33 -2.96 56.73
N VAL A 103 22.08 -2.67 57.10
CA VAL A 103 21.11 -3.73 57.38
C VAL A 103 20.80 -4.54 56.11
N ILE A 104 20.53 -3.87 54.98
CA ILE A 104 20.16 -4.54 53.73
C ILE A 104 21.36 -5.33 53.15
N HIS A 105 22.52 -4.69 52.99
CA HIS A 105 23.64 -5.26 52.23
C HIS A 105 24.67 -6.00 53.08
N ASP A 106 24.96 -5.54 54.31
CA ASP A 106 26.05 -6.10 55.12
C ASP A 106 25.52 -7.20 56.06
N GLU A 107 24.35 -6.99 56.69
CA GLU A 107 23.80 -7.92 57.68
C GLU A 107 22.86 -8.95 57.07
N MET A 108 22.01 -8.53 56.14
CA MET A 108 21.03 -9.40 55.48
C MET A 108 21.52 -9.93 54.13
N GLY A 109 22.64 -9.42 53.62
CA GLY A 109 23.33 -9.98 52.46
C GLY A 109 22.66 -9.74 51.12
N TYR A 110 21.67 -8.84 51.03
CA TYR A 110 21.01 -8.52 49.77
C TYR A 110 21.97 -7.78 48.84
N ASP A 111 22.18 -8.29 47.63
CA ASP A 111 23.15 -7.73 46.68
C ASP A 111 22.63 -7.73 45.24
N TYR A 112 23.27 -6.92 44.42
CA TYR A 112 22.98 -6.86 42.99
C TYR A 112 23.36 -8.18 42.30
N THR A 113 22.45 -8.68 41.45
CA THR A 113 22.70 -9.83 40.57
C THR A 113 23.35 -9.38 39.26
N ASN A 114 24.46 -10.01 38.86
CA ASN A 114 25.10 -9.79 37.56
C ASN A 114 24.62 -10.77 36.48
N GLN A 115 23.65 -11.63 36.79
CA GLN A 115 23.10 -12.61 35.85
C GLN A 115 22.10 -11.96 34.90
N VAL A 116 22.61 -11.15 33.98
CA VAL A 116 21.83 -10.49 32.94
C VAL A 116 22.23 -11.00 31.55
N ASP A 117 21.29 -11.01 30.61
CA ASP A 117 21.53 -11.32 29.20
C ASP A 117 22.34 -10.20 28.53
N GLU A 118 22.66 -10.38 27.25
CA GLU A 118 23.40 -9.39 26.44
C GLU A 118 22.72 -8.02 26.35
N ARG A 119 21.44 -7.93 26.74
CA ARG A 119 20.63 -6.70 26.77
C ARG A 119 20.49 -6.14 28.18
N GLY A 120 21.16 -6.73 29.17
CA GLY A 120 21.11 -6.28 30.57
C GLY A 120 19.85 -6.70 31.33
N VAL A 121 19.09 -7.69 30.82
CA VAL A 121 17.87 -8.23 31.44
C VAL A 121 18.19 -9.48 32.26
N PRO A 122 17.72 -9.62 33.51
CA PRO A 122 18.00 -10.82 34.31
C PRO A 122 17.64 -12.13 33.60
N ILE A 123 18.59 -13.07 33.57
CA ILE A 123 18.44 -14.39 32.95
C ILE A 123 17.36 -15.19 33.71
N ASN A 124 17.31 -15.01 35.03
CA ASN A 124 16.28 -15.60 35.89
C ASN A 124 15.09 -14.63 36.06
N PRO A 125 13.92 -14.90 35.46
CA PRO A 125 12.77 -14.01 35.58
C PRO A 125 12.21 -13.95 37.01
N GLU A 126 12.48 -14.94 37.87
CA GLU A 126 12.03 -14.92 39.27
C GLU A 126 12.71 -13.78 40.05
N GLU A 127 13.97 -13.45 39.72
CA GLU A 127 14.76 -12.36 40.34
C GLU A 127 14.24 -10.96 39.99
N LEU A 128 13.25 -10.87 39.10
CA LEU A 128 12.51 -9.65 38.76
C LEU A 128 11.29 -9.40 39.66
N PHE A 129 10.97 -10.33 40.57
CA PHE A 129 9.90 -10.21 41.54
C PHE A 129 10.43 -10.22 42.98
N LEU A 130 9.66 -9.65 43.91
CA LEU A 130 10.02 -9.56 45.32
C LEU A 130 10.38 -10.93 45.94
N HIS A 131 9.60 -11.98 45.64
CA HIS A 131 9.89 -13.32 46.16
C HIS A 131 11.24 -13.89 45.70
N GLY A 132 11.68 -13.57 44.49
CA GLY A 132 13.00 -14.00 44.01
C GLY A 132 14.11 -13.35 44.82
N LEU A 133 14.05 -12.02 44.99
CA LEU A 133 15.00 -11.27 45.81
C LEU A 133 15.10 -11.81 47.23
N LEU A 134 13.96 -12.06 47.88
CA LEU A 134 13.93 -12.56 49.26
C LEU A 134 14.55 -13.96 49.36
N ASN A 135 14.20 -14.86 48.45
CA ASN A 135 14.69 -16.24 48.49
C ASN A 135 16.20 -16.37 48.17
N THR A 136 16.71 -15.57 47.23
CA THR A 136 18.10 -15.70 46.76
C THR A 136 19.05 -14.70 47.39
N GLN A 137 18.51 -13.67 48.05
CA GLN A 137 19.24 -12.46 48.47
C GLN A 137 19.97 -11.75 47.31
N LYS A 138 19.60 -12.07 46.07
CA LYS A 138 20.14 -11.47 44.85
C LYS A 138 19.00 -10.84 44.09
N GLY A 139 19.14 -9.58 43.72
CA GLY A 139 18.10 -8.86 42.99
C GLY A 139 18.63 -7.90 41.97
N TYR A 140 17.79 -7.65 40.98
CA TYR A 140 17.99 -6.57 40.03
C TYR A 140 17.75 -5.21 40.70
N CYS A 141 18.26 -4.14 40.06
CA CYS A 141 18.25 -2.78 40.58
C CYS A 141 16.89 -2.32 41.13
N MET A 142 15.80 -2.63 40.42
CA MET A 142 14.45 -2.25 40.84
C MET A 142 13.93 -2.99 42.06
N ASN A 143 14.26 -4.26 42.25
CA ASN A 143 13.76 -5.01 43.40
C ASN A 143 14.48 -4.62 44.67
N LEU A 144 15.79 -4.36 44.56
CA LEU A 144 16.55 -3.77 45.66
C LEU A 144 15.97 -2.39 46.01
N SER A 145 15.68 -1.55 45.02
CA SER A 145 15.00 -0.25 45.24
C SER A 145 13.65 -0.41 45.93
N LEU A 146 12.84 -1.40 45.57
CA LEU A 146 11.57 -1.69 46.25
C LEU A 146 11.77 -2.11 47.71
N LEU A 147 12.83 -2.84 48.04
CA LEU A 147 13.12 -3.23 49.43
C LEU A 147 13.37 -2.01 50.33
N TYR A 148 14.15 -1.04 49.84
CA TYR A 148 14.34 0.24 50.53
C TYR A 148 13.02 1.00 50.70
N LEU A 149 12.16 1.01 49.68
CA LEU A 149 10.87 1.71 49.73
C LEU A 149 9.85 1.02 50.65
N ILE A 150 9.85 -0.31 50.74
CA ILE A 150 9.03 -1.06 51.70
C ILE A 150 9.44 -0.69 53.13
N LEU A 151 10.74 -0.69 53.43
CA LEU A 151 11.24 -0.24 54.74
C LEU A 151 10.90 1.22 54.99
N GLY A 152 11.02 2.08 53.98
CA GLY A 152 10.61 3.47 54.06
C GLY A 152 9.15 3.62 54.47
N GLN A 153 8.25 2.86 53.84
CA GLN A 153 6.83 2.89 54.19
C GLN A 153 6.55 2.32 55.59
N LYS A 154 7.12 1.16 55.96
CA LYS A 154 6.88 0.50 57.27
C LYS A 154 7.53 1.24 58.45
N LEU A 155 8.51 2.09 58.19
CA LEU A 155 9.25 2.87 59.20
C LEU A 155 8.99 4.38 59.09
N GLU A 156 8.04 4.80 58.23
CA GLU A 156 7.66 6.20 58.01
C GLU A 156 8.85 7.11 57.62
N LEU A 157 9.80 6.56 56.86
CA LEU A 157 10.94 7.31 56.33
C LEU A 157 10.56 8.00 55.01
N PRO A 158 11.07 9.21 54.74
CA PRO A 158 10.74 9.98 53.54
C PRO A 158 11.56 9.50 52.32
N LEU A 159 11.37 8.23 51.96
CA LEU A 159 11.97 7.59 50.81
C LEU A 159 10.98 7.59 49.64
N TYR A 160 11.49 7.95 48.46
CA TYR A 160 10.72 8.06 47.23
C TYR A 160 11.39 7.27 46.12
N GLY A 161 10.59 6.64 45.26
CA GLY A 161 11.11 6.15 43.98
C GLY A 161 11.40 7.35 43.08
N VAL A 162 12.41 7.28 42.22
CA VAL A 162 12.71 8.36 41.26
C VAL A 162 12.80 7.78 39.86
N ALA A 163 11.88 8.21 38.99
CA ALA A 163 11.75 7.66 37.65
C ALA A 163 12.99 7.91 36.78
N LEU A 164 13.40 6.88 36.06
CA LEU A 164 14.42 6.89 35.00
C LEU A 164 13.89 6.13 33.78
N PRO A 165 14.51 6.28 32.60
CA PRO A 165 14.14 5.48 31.44
C PRO A 165 14.20 3.97 31.76
N ASN A 166 13.07 3.27 31.59
CA ASN A 166 12.86 1.85 31.92
C ASN A 166 13.26 1.41 33.36
N HIS A 167 13.45 2.36 34.29
CA HIS A 167 14.06 2.10 35.59
C HIS A 167 13.58 3.12 36.64
N PHE A 168 13.86 2.87 37.92
CA PHE A 168 13.81 3.90 38.96
C PHE A 168 14.78 3.55 40.08
N PHE A 169 15.31 4.59 40.74
CA PHE A 169 16.16 4.45 41.93
C PHE A 169 15.45 5.02 43.17
N VAL A 170 16.12 5.02 44.33
CA VAL A 170 15.55 5.53 45.59
C VAL A 170 16.17 6.85 46.00
N ARG A 171 15.37 7.80 46.47
CA ARG A 171 15.84 9.06 47.04
C ARG A 171 15.25 9.28 48.42
N TYR A 172 16.10 9.70 49.36
CA TYR A 172 15.67 10.30 50.60
C TYR A 172 15.44 11.80 50.37
N GLU A 173 14.26 12.32 50.70
CA GLU A 173 13.98 13.75 50.61
C GLU A 173 13.18 14.28 51.81
N LYS A 174 13.79 15.15 52.61
CA LYS A 174 13.14 15.81 53.75
C LYS A 174 13.65 17.23 53.90
N GLU A 175 12.76 18.19 54.07
CA GLU A 175 13.11 19.61 54.37
C GLU A 175 14.14 20.21 53.39
N GLY A 176 14.07 19.84 52.10
CA GLY A 176 14.97 20.34 51.05
C GLY A 176 16.29 19.58 50.92
N LEU A 177 16.64 18.70 51.85
CA LEU A 177 17.75 17.78 51.70
C LEU A 177 17.38 16.63 50.75
N ARG A 178 18.19 16.39 49.73
CA ARG A 178 18.02 15.30 48.76
C ARG A 178 19.26 14.42 48.74
N ILE A 179 19.08 13.12 48.98
CA ILE A 179 20.15 12.14 48.90
C ILE A 179 19.66 10.97 48.06
N ASN A 180 20.28 10.78 46.89
CA ASN A 180 20.02 9.62 46.04
C ASN A 180 20.71 8.38 46.61
N ILE A 181 20.09 7.22 46.43
CA ILE A 181 20.53 5.92 46.91
C ILE A 181 20.57 4.97 45.71
N GLU A 182 21.79 4.68 45.25
CA GLU A 182 22.07 3.75 44.18
C GLU A 182 22.13 2.33 44.72
N THR A 183 21.02 1.61 44.60
CA THR A 183 20.88 0.29 45.21
C THR A 183 21.75 -0.78 44.56
N THR A 184 22.19 -0.58 43.31
CA THR A 184 23.11 -1.53 42.65
C THR A 184 24.53 -1.45 43.18
N GLU A 185 24.91 -0.29 43.73
CA GLU A 185 26.24 -0.04 44.29
C GLU A 185 26.16 0.00 45.82
N ARG A 186 25.44 -0.98 46.38
CA ARG A 186 25.26 -1.14 47.84
C ARG A 186 24.78 0.15 48.51
N GLY A 187 23.85 0.86 47.88
CA GLY A 187 23.24 2.07 48.41
C GLY A 187 24.15 3.31 48.38
N ALA A 188 25.16 3.36 47.49
CA ALA A 188 26.00 4.54 47.26
C ALA A 188 25.19 5.79 46.94
N SER A 189 25.73 6.99 47.20
CA SER A 189 25.03 8.25 46.94
C SER A 189 25.68 9.01 45.81
N TYR A 190 24.88 9.32 44.79
CA TYR A 190 25.30 10.07 43.61
C TYR A 190 24.46 11.33 43.40
N PRO A 191 25.01 12.42 42.87
CA PRO A 191 24.23 13.60 42.51
C PRO A 191 23.29 13.32 41.34
N ASP A 192 22.26 14.14 41.15
CA ASP A 192 21.33 14.03 40.01
C ASP A 192 22.06 14.05 38.66
N SER A 193 23.17 14.81 38.56
CA SER A 193 24.01 14.89 37.38
C SER A 193 24.59 13.54 36.93
N PHE A 194 24.80 12.60 37.85
CA PHE A 194 25.22 11.24 37.53
C PHE A 194 24.16 10.51 36.70
N TYR A 195 22.91 10.54 37.16
CA TYR A 195 21.78 9.90 36.51
C TYR A 195 21.42 10.60 35.19
N GLN A 196 21.41 11.93 35.20
CA GLN A 196 21.17 12.75 34.01
C GLN A 196 22.17 12.43 32.89
N LYS A 197 23.46 12.34 33.22
CA LYS A 197 24.50 11.99 32.26
C LYS A 197 24.39 10.54 31.78
N ARG A 198 24.08 9.60 32.70
CA ARG A 198 23.99 8.17 32.39
C ARG A 198 22.79 7.83 31.50
N PHE A 199 21.66 8.50 31.69
CA PHE A 199 20.39 8.19 31.02
C PHE A 199 19.94 9.27 30.02
N GLY A 200 20.75 10.32 29.82
CA GLY A 200 20.45 11.40 28.87
C GLY A 200 19.25 12.27 29.26
N THR A 201 18.90 12.35 30.54
CA THR A 201 17.79 13.18 31.02
C THR A 201 18.30 14.60 31.29
N SER A 202 17.79 15.62 30.59
CA SER A 202 18.20 17.03 30.80
C SER A 202 17.18 17.80 31.64
N GLU A 203 17.62 18.80 32.41
CA GLU A 203 16.74 19.67 33.20
C GLU A 203 15.80 20.54 32.34
N ASN A 204 16.15 20.74 31.06
CA ASN A 204 15.40 21.60 30.13
C ASN A 204 14.30 20.85 29.36
N ASN A 205 14.09 19.56 29.62
CA ASN A 205 13.10 18.77 28.89
C ASN A 205 11.68 19.12 29.36
N ILE A 206 10.78 19.45 28.44
CA ILE A 206 9.47 20.08 28.70
C ILE A 206 8.48 19.14 29.43
N ASN A 207 8.82 17.86 29.64
CA ASN A 207 7.97 16.92 30.39
C ASN A 207 8.60 16.26 31.62
N SER A 208 7.75 16.16 32.63
CA SER A 208 8.05 16.26 34.05
C SER A 208 8.03 14.92 34.80
N TYR A 209 8.35 13.80 34.13
CA TYR A 209 8.26 12.46 34.74
C TYR A 209 9.61 11.93 35.24
N PHE A 210 10.67 11.95 34.41
CA PHE A 210 11.99 11.48 34.83
C PHE A 210 12.63 12.43 35.86
N MET A 211 13.45 11.87 36.75
CA MET A 211 14.09 12.55 37.89
C MET A 211 13.13 13.12 38.96
N LYS A 212 11.82 12.89 38.83
CA LYS A 212 10.80 13.28 39.81
C LYS A 212 10.58 12.18 40.86
N ASN A 213 10.35 12.60 42.10
CA ASN A 213 9.94 11.71 43.17
C ASN A 213 8.53 11.16 42.89
N LEU A 214 8.42 9.84 42.97
CA LEU A 214 7.22 9.06 42.84
C LEU A 214 6.71 8.69 44.23
N ASN A 215 5.41 8.90 44.47
CA ASN A 215 4.76 8.31 45.64
C ASN A 215 4.62 6.78 45.48
N ALA A 216 4.20 6.08 46.54
CA ALA A 216 4.10 4.61 46.52
C ALA A 216 3.28 4.08 45.34
N ARG A 217 2.14 4.71 45.04
CA ARG A 217 1.31 4.35 43.88
C ARG A 217 2.05 4.55 42.56
N GLN A 218 2.71 5.69 42.35
CA GLN A 218 3.46 5.97 41.13
C GLN A 218 4.69 5.06 40.97
N THR A 219 5.37 4.72 42.07
CA THR A 219 6.44 3.69 42.08
C THR A 219 5.89 2.34 41.61
N LEU A 220 4.72 1.92 42.12
CA LEU A 220 4.08 0.69 41.65
C LEU A 220 3.73 0.76 40.17
N GLY A 221 3.28 1.90 39.66
CA GLY A 221 3.07 2.12 38.23
C GLY A 221 4.35 1.87 37.42
N ALA A 222 5.49 2.44 37.85
CA ALA A 222 6.78 2.22 37.21
C ALA A 222 7.21 0.74 37.27
N TYR A 223 6.98 0.09 38.42
CA TYR A 223 7.23 -1.35 38.58
C TYR A 223 6.36 -2.21 37.67
N PHE A 224 5.06 -1.91 37.54
CA PHE A 224 4.14 -2.65 36.66
C PHE A 224 4.56 -2.57 35.20
N SER A 225 5.18 -1.46 34.76
CA SER A 225 5.75 -1.35 33.41
C SER A 225 6.73 -2.49 33.11
N ASN A 226 7.64 -2.73 34.05
CA ASN A 226 8.68 -3.72 33.89
C ASN A 226 8.14 -5.14 34.05
N VAL A 227 7.24 -5.37 35.00
CA VAL A 227 6.51 -6.65 35.13
C VAL A 227 5.79 -6.99 33.82
N GLY A 228 5.15 -6.01 33.19
CA GLY A 228 4.50 -6.19 31.90
C GLY A 228 5.47 -6.67 30.81
N MET A 229 6.66 -6.07 30.73
CA MET A 229 7.70 -6.51 29.80
C MET A 229 8.24 -7.91 30.12
N VAL A 230 8.34 -8.30 31.39
CA VAL A 230 8.71 -9.68 31.78
C VAL A 230 7.66 -10.68 31.30
N TYR A 231 6.38 -10.40 31.47
CA TYR A 231 5.31 -11.25 30.93
C TYR A 231 5.35 -11.32 29.41
N TYR A 232 5.65 -10.21 28.73
CA TYR A 232 5.77 -10.17 27.28
C TYR A 232 6.93 -11.06 26.78
N GLN A 233 8.12 -10.93 27.36
CA GLN A 233 9.29 -11.77 27.04
C GLN A 233 9.03 -13.27 27.28
N ASN A 234 8.18 -13.59 28.27
CA ASN A 234 7.76 -14.96 28.58
C ASN A 234 6.50 -15.40 27.79
N GLN A 235 6.23 -14.77 26.63
CA GLN A 235 5.14 -15.12 25.71
C GLN A 235 3.74 -15.12 26.35
N LYS A 236 3.51 -14.24 27.34
CA LYS A 236 2.22 -14.03 28.00
C LYS A 236 1.68 -12.62 27.69
N PRO A 237 1.28 -12.36 26.43
CA PRO A 237 0.95 -11.01 25.96
C PRO A 237 -0.27 -10.38 26.65
N GLU A 238 -1.25 -11.19 27.04
CA GLU A 238 -2.45 -10.67 27.74
C GLU A 238 -2.11 -10.14 29.14
N ARG A 239 -1.21 -10.84 29.85
CA ARG A 239 -0.68 -10.39 31.15
C ARG A 239 0.18 -9.14 30.99
N ALA A 240 0.98 -9.09 29.93
CA ALA A 240 1.77 -7.91 29.61
C ALA A 240 0.88 -6.67 29.42
N ILE A 241 -0.17 -6.78 28.61
CA ILE A 241 -1.16 -5.71 28.40
C ILE A 241 -1.83 -5.29 29.71
N PHE A 242 -2.21 -6.26 30.56
CA PHE A 242 -2.83 -5.95 31.85
C PHE A 242 -1.92 -5.07 32.73
N TYR A 243 -0.67 -5.47 32.94
CA TYR A 243 0.28 -4.73 33.78
C TYR A 243 0.72 -3.40 33.16
N LEU A 244 0.95 -3.36 31.85
CA LEU A 244 1.24 -2.11 31.14
C LEU A 244 0.04 -1.15 31.13
N GLY A 245 -1.19 -1.69 31.10
CA GLY A 245 -2.42 -0.92 31.26
C GLY A 245 -2.53 -0.26 32.64
N LEU A 246 -2.20 -0.99 33.71
CA LEU A 246 -2.08 -0.43 35.06
C LEU A 246 -1.01 0.67 35.11
N SER A 247 0.18 0.39 34.56
CA SER A 247 1.30 1.32 34.51
C SER A 247 0.95 2.63 33.81
N THR A 248 0.43 2.57 32.58
CA THR A 248 0.06 3.75 31.78
C THR A 248 -1.11 4.53 32.36
N SER A 249 -2.00 3.86 33.12
CA SER A 249 -3.08 4.54 33.83
C SER A 249 -2.60 5.27 35.08
N ILE A 250 -1.63 4.72 35.80
CA ILE A 250 -1.05 5.34 37.00
C ILE A 250 -0.07 6.46 36.62
N ASN A 251 0.77 6.20 35.62
CA ASN A 251 1.83 7.08 35.14
C ASN A 251 1.62 7.42 33.65
N PRO A 252 0.60 8.23 33.30
CA PRO A 252 0.28 8.52 31.90
C PRO A 252 1.38 9.26 31.13
N GLN A 253 2.27 9.96 31.85
CA GLN A 253 3.43 10.67 31.28
C GLN A 253 4.67 9.78 31.05
N SER A 254 4.62 8.49 31.42
CA SER A 254 5.73 7.56 31.20
C SER A 254 5.81 7.17 29.73
N ILE A 255 6.72 7.79 28.98
CA ILE A 255 6.91 7.52 27.54
C ILE A 255 7.24 6.05 27.28
N ASP A 256 8.03 5.42 28.14
CA ASP A 256 8.47 4.03 27.97
C ASP A 256 7.29 3.06 28.12
N ALA A 257 6.45 3.27 29.15
CA ALA A 257 5.29 2.43 29.38
C ALA A 257 4.28 2.56 28.22
N GLN A 258 4.08 3.78 27.72
CA GLN A 258 3.19 4.05 26.58
C GLN A 258 3.75 3.39 25.30
N ASN A 259 5.05 3.55 25.01
CA ASN A 259 5.71 2.94 23.86
C ASN A 259 5.66 1.41 23.93
N ASN A 260 5.99 0.81 25.07
CA ASN A 260 5.97 -0.63 25.26
C ASN A 260 4.56 -1.20 25.02
N LEU A 261 3.53 -0.56 25.57
CA LEU A 261 2.15 -0.98 25.34
C LEU A 261 1.74 -0.80 23.86
N ALA A 262 2.16 0.30 23.23
CA ALA A 262 1.89 0.55 21.81
C ALA A 262 2.56 -0.48 20.90
N ASN A 263 3.82 -0.84 21.16
CA ASN A 263 4.56 -1.87 20.43
C ASN A 263 3.80 -3.22 20.48
N ILE A 264 3.36 -3.63 21.68
CA ILE A 264 2.62 -4.89 21.86
C ILE A 264 1.27 -4.85 21.12
N TYR A 265 0.54 -3.72 21.16
CA TYR A 265 -0.68 -3.59 20.38
C TYR A 265 -0.44 -3.62 18.87
N SER A 266 0.68 -3.06 18.40
CA SER A 266 1.09 -3.13 16.99
C SER A 266 1.29 -4.57 16.55
N GLU A 267 2.06 -5.35 17.32
CA GLU A 267 2.31 -6.77 17.03
C GLU A 267 1.05 -7.63 17.06
N GLN A 268 0.10 -7.29 17.94
CA GLN A 268 -1.23 -7.94 17.99
C GLN A 268 -2.17 -7.48 16.89
N LYS A 269 -1.71 -6.68 15.92
CA LYS A 269 -2.52 -6.14 14.82
C LYS A 269 -3.70 -5.30 15.32
N GLN A 270 -3.50 -4.56 16.41
CA GLN A 270 -4.47 -3.62 16.99
C GLN A 270 -3.98 -2.16 16.80
N PRO A 271 -3.89 -1.67 15.54
CA PRO A 271 -3.19 -0.44 15.21
C PRO A 271 -3.82 0.82 15.83
N GLN A 272 -5.14 0.84 16.03
CA GLN A 272 -5.83 1.99 16.63
C GLN A 272 -5.43 2.20 18.09
N LEU A 273 -5.21 1.10 18.84
CA LEU A 273 -4.71 1.18 20.22
C LEU A 273 -3.23 1.56 20.24
N ALA A 274 -2.42 1.01 19.32
CA ALA A 274 -1.02 1.40 19.17
C ALA A 274 -0.87 2.91 18.91
N ILE A 275 -1.61 3.45 17.92
CA ILE A 275 -1.62 4.88 17.59
C ILE A 275 -2.03 5.73 18.79
N LYS A 276 -3.06 5.32 19.54
CA LYS A 276 -3.48 6.01 20.77
C LYS A 276 -2.33 6.12 21.76
N HIS A 277 -1.65 5.01 22.05
CA HIS A 277 -0.58 4.99 23.05
C HIS A 277 0.69 5.71 22.57
N TYR A 278 1.07 5.61 21.29
CA TYR A 278 2.14 6.44 20.74
C TYR A 278 1.82 7.94 20.80
N ASN A 279 0.60 8.35 20.50
CA ASN A 279 0.20 9.75 20.63
C ASN A 279 0.23 10.24 22.09
N LEU A 280 -0.09 9.37 23.06
CA LEU A 280 0.10 9.70 24.48
C LEU A 280 1.58 9.86 24.83
N ALA A 281 2.45 8.99 24.31
CA ALA A 281 3.89 9.13 24.45
C ALA A 281 4.40 10.45 23.83
N LEU A 282 3.97 10.81 22.61
CA LEU A 282 4.36 12.05 21.94
C LEU A 282 3.76 13.31 22.58
N LYS A 283 2.63 13.20 23.26
CA LYS A 283 2.12 14.29 24.10
C LYS A 283 3.04 14.55 25.29
N ALA A 284 3.70 13.51 25.79
CA ALA A 284 4.72 13.63 26.82
C ALA A 284 6.08 14.05 26.22
N GLU A 285 6.52 13.50 25.09
CA GLU A 285 7.77 13.95 24.46
C GLU A 285 7.57 14.11 22.95
N PRO A 286 7.20 15.32 22.49
CA PRO A 286 6.91 15.57 21.08
C PRO A 286 8.10 15.30 20.15
N GLU A 287 9.31 15.40 20.70
CA GLU A 287 10.58 15.24 19.98
C GLU A 287 11.22 13.84 20.18
N ASN A 288 10.44 12.83 20.55
CA ASN A 288 10.95 11.46 20.62
C ASN A 288 11.01 10.80 19.23
N THR A 289 12.20 10.74 18.63
CA THR A 289 12.42 10.20 17.27
C THR A 289 12.03 8.73 17.14
N SER A 290 12.26 7.93 18.18
CA SER A 290 11.98 6.49 18.18
C SER A 290 10.48 6.23 18.21
N THR A 291 9.73 6.98 19.04
CA THR A 291 8.26 6.95 19.06
C THR A 291 7.67 7.42 17.74
N LEU A 292 8.15 8.54 17.17
CA LEU A 292 7.69 9.03 15.87
C LEU A 292 7.94 8.02 14.75
N PHE A 293 9.11 7.38 14.74
CA PHE A 293 9.44 6.36 13.76
C PHE A 293 8.52 5.14 13.87
N ASN A 294 8.32 4.61 15.08
CA ASN A 294 7.43 3.47 15.30
C ASN A 294 5.97 3.81 14.96
N LEU A 295 5.51 5.01 15.29
CA LEU A 295 4.20 5.49 14.87
C LEU A 295 4.08 5.56 13.33
N GLY A 296 5.13 6.01 12.65
CA GLY A 296 5.23 5.99 11.18
C GLY A 296 5.13 4.58 10.59
N LEU A 297 5.76 3.59 11.24
CA LEU A 297 5.64 2.18 10.85
C LEU A 297 4.20 1.68 10.98
N VAL A 298 3.50 2.00 12.08
CA VAL A 298 2.09 1.62 12.25
C VAL A 298 1.20 2.26 11.20
N PHE A 299 1.41 3.55 10.88
CA PHE A 299 0.69 4.20 9.79
C PHE A 299 0.92 3.51 8.44
N GLN A 300 2.15 3.08 8.18
CA GLN A 300 2.48 2.32 6.97
C GLN A 300 1.78 0.95 6.94
N GLU A 301 1.73 0.23 8.06
CA GLU A 301 1.06 -1.07 8.16
C GLU A 301 -0.45 -1.00 7.88
N ILE A 302 -1.11 0.07 8.32
CA ILE A 302 -2.54 0.29 8.03
C ILE A 302 -2.81 0.91 6.65
N GLY A 303 -1.76 1.20 5.89
CA GLY A 303 -1.85 1.79 4.55
C GLY A 303 -1.98 3.32 4.51
N ASP A 304 -1.95 4.01 5.65
CA ASP A 304 -1.97 5.48 5.71
C ASP A 304 -0.58 6.05 5.37
N SER A 305 -0.30 6.07 4.06
CA SER A 305 0.98 6.51 3.53
C SER A 305 1.25 8.00 3.80
N THR A 306 0.20 8.82 3.96
CA THR A 306 0.36 10.26 4.21
C THR A 306 0.89 10.50 5.62
N GLN A 307 0.27 9.89 6.63
CA GLN A 307 0.73 10.02 8.01
C GLN A 307 2.08 9.34 8.24
N ALA A 308 2.33 8.20 7.58
CA ALA A 308 3.64 7.55 7.62
C ALA A 308 4.74 8.45 7.07
N ILE A 309 4.55 9.06 5.89
CA ILE A 309 5.51 10.00 5.30
C ILE A 309 5.72 11.20 6.23
N ASN A 310 4.66 11.79 6.80
CA ASN A 310 4.78 12.93 7.71
C ASN A 310 5.59 12.56 8.96
N ALA A 311 5.31 11.41 9.57
CA ALA A 311 6.04 10.93 10.74
C ALA A 311 7.53 10.72 10.41
N PHE A 312 7.84 10.03 9.31
CA PHE A 312 9.23 9.82 8.90
C PHE A 312 9.95 11.12 8.50
N LEU A 313 9.24 12.09 7.90
CA LEU A 313 9.81 13.41 7.59
C LEU A 313 10.18 14.17 8.86
N GLN A 314 9.34 14.12 9.90
CA GLN A 314 9.67 14.71 11.20
C GLN A 314 10.92 14.04 11.80
N VAL A 315 11.01 12.71 11.73
CA VAL A 315 12.20 11.97 12.20
C VAL A 315 13.47 12.45 11.50
N VAL A 316 13.49 12.54 10.16
CA VAL A 316 14.69 12.99 9.43
C VAL A 316 14.96 14.49 9.54
N GLN A 317 13.97 15.29 9.91
CA GLN A 317 14.16 16.70 10.23
C GLN A 317 14.89 16.88 11.57
N MET A 318 14.63 16.00 12.53
CA MET A 318 15.25 16.01 13.85
C MET A 318 16.61 15.32 13.85
N ASP A 319 16.70 14.17 13.19
CA ASP A 319 17.94 13.43 12.96
C ASP A 319 18.13 13.14 11.46
N SER A 320 18.85 14.04 10.80
CA SER A 320 19.19 13.92 9.37
C SER A 320 20.04 12.68 9.01
N GLY A 321 20.63 12.01 10.00
CA GLY A 321 21.40 10.78 9.83
C GLY A 321 20.58 9.50 9.99
N PHE A 322 19.28 9.61 10.36
CA PHE A 322 18.43 8.47 10.69
C PHE A 322 18.08 7.61 9.46
N SER A 323 19.02 6.72 9.10
CA SER A 323 18.96 5.89 7.90
C SER A 323 17.67 5.06 7.75
N PRO A 324 17.10 4.46 8.80
CA PRO A 324 15.84 3.71 8.67
C PRO A 324 14.68 4.56 8.13
N ALA A 325 14.55 5.81 8.59
CA ALA A 325 13.49 6.72 8.12
C ALA A 325 13.73 7.14 6.67
N HIS A 326 14.97 7.44 6.27
CA HIS A 326 15.30 7.68 4.86
C HIS A 326 14.96 6.49 3.96
N LYS A 327 15.19 5.26 4.43
CA LYS A 327 14.83 4.03 3.70
C LYS A 327 13.31 3.90 3.56
N MET A 328 12.56 4.13 4.64
CA MET A 328 11.09 4.09 4.58
C MET A 328 10.54 5.17 3.64
N LEU A 329 11.05 6.40 3.72
CA LEU A 329 10.67 7.50 2.82
C LEU A 329 10.99 7.19 1.36
N ALA A 330 12.20 6.70 1.07
CA ALA A 330 12.58 6.30 -0.30
C ALA A 330 11.62 5.24 -0.84
N ASN A 331 11.32 4.20 -0.07
CA ASN A 331 10.42 3.13 -0.46
C ASN A 331 8.98 3.62 -0.68
N LEU A 332 8.46 4.45 0.23
CA LEU A 332 7.13 5.04 0.08
C LEU A 332 7.06 5.95 -1.14
N TYR A 333 8.06 6.82 -1.35
CA TYR A 333 8.09 7.66 -2.54
C TYR A 333 8.23 6.86 -3.84
N LEU A 334 9.00 5.76 -3.87
CA LEU A 334 9.04 4.86 -5.02
C LEU A 334 7.67 4.21 -5.27
N LYS A 335 7.01 3.72 -4.21
CA LYS A 335 5.67 3.11 -4.29
C LYS A 335 4.61 4.12 -4.76
N ASN A 336 4.72 5.38 -4.35
CA ASN A 336 3.84 6.46 -4.78
C ASN A 336 4.30 7.12 -6.10
N ASN A 337 5.30 6.55 -6.79
CA ASN A 337 5.91 7.05 -8.03
C ASN A 337 6.26 8.57 -7.97
N ARG A 338 6.83 8.97 -6.82
CA ARG A 338 7.43 10.29 -6.56
C ARG A 338 8.95 10.17 -6.72
N LEU A 339 9.39 9.89 -7.94
CA LEU A 339 10.78 9.51 -8.26
C LEU A 339 11.82 10.54 -7.80
N THR A 340 11.56 11.84 -7.94
CA THR A 340 12.48 12.89 -7.47
C THR A 340 12.64 12.89 -5.94
N SER A 341 11.54 12.72 -5.20
CA SER A 341 11.57 12.62 -3.73
C SER A 341 12.29 11.34 -3.29
N ALA A 342 11.99 10.21 -3.93
CA ALA A 342 12.71 8.96 -3.69
C ALA A 342 14.22 9.11 -3.92
N LEU A 343 14.61 9.72 -5.05
CA LEU A 343 16.00 9.94 -5.42
C LEU A 343 16.74 10.83 -4.39
N LEU A 344 16.07 11.83 -3.82
CA LEU A 344 16.64 12.66 -2.76
C LEU A 344 17.05 11.81 -1.55
N HIS A 345 16.13 10.99 -1.03
CA HIS A 345 16.42 10.13 0.13
C HIS A 345 17.43 9.01 -0.21
N LEU A 346 17.35 8.43 -1.40
CA LEU A 346 18.33 7.43 -1.86
C LEU A 346 19.75 8.02 -1.97
N LYS A 347 19.89 9.26 -2.46
CA LYS A 347 21.19 9.95 -2.51
C LYS A 347 21.73 10.22 -1.11
N ILE A 348 20.88 10.53 -0.14
CA ILE A 348 21.29 10.67 1.27
C ILE A 348 21.74 9.31 1.81
N LEU A 349 20.99 8.23 1.55
CA LEU A 349 21.37 6.87 1.95
C LEU A 349 22.72 6.43 1.37
N VAL A 350 23.03 6.79 0.12
CA VAL A 350 24.35 6.54 -0.48
C VAL A 350 25.45 7.41 0.15
N ARG A 351 25.16 8.63 0.60
CA ARG A 351 26.16 9.42 1.35
C ARG A 351 26.47 8.80 2.72
N ILE A 352 25.45 8.29 3.41
CA ILE A 352 25.62 7.64 4.72
C ILE A 352 26.25 6.25 4.56
N GLN A 353 25.86 5.49 3.55
CA GLN A 353 26.33 4.14 3.25
C GLN A 353 26.83 4.02 1.80
N PRO A 354 28.06 4.49 1.49
CA PRO A 354 28.57 4.56 0.12
C PRO A 354 28.68 3.22 -0.59
N MET A 355 28.85 2.13 0.14
CA MET A 355 29.09 0.79 -0.39
C MET A 355 27.81 -0.08 -0.45
N ASN A 356 26.63 0.47 -0.12
CA ASN A 356 25.39 -0.29 -0.15
C ASN A 356 24.90 -0.47 -1.59
N LEU A 357 25.11 -1.67 -2.14
CA LEU A 357 24.72 -2.04 -3.52
C LEU A 357 23.25 -1.76 -3.82
N GLN A 358 22.34 -2.11 -2.90
CA GLN A 358 20.90 -1.96 -3.13
C GLN A 358 20.50 -0.48 -3.30
N ASN A 359 21.13 0.44 -2.57
CA ASN A 359 20.85 1.87 -2.70
C ASN A 359 21.24 2.37 -4.11
N HIS A 360 22.39 1.93 -4.64
CA HIS A 360 22.81 2.30 -6.00
C HIS A 360 21.93 1.66 -7.07
N LEU A 361 21.52 0.40 -6.91
CA LEU A 361 20.56 -0.26 -7.80
C LEU A 361 19.21 0.47 -7.81
N ASN A 362 18.72 0.90 -6.64
CA ASN A 362 17.50 1.69 -6.53
C ASN A 362 17.63 3.05 -7.22
N ILE A 363 18.77 3.74 -7.08
CA ILE A 363 19.04 5.01 -7.79
C ILE A 363 19.05 4.77 -9.31
N ALA A 364 19.79 3.77 -9.79
CA ALA A 364 19.87 3.47 -11.20
C ALA A 364 18.49 3.12 -11.77
N SER A 365 17.74 2.24 -11.08
CA SER A 365 16.36 1.90 -11.45
C SER A 365 15.47 3.15 -11.50
N THR A 366 15.56 4.03 -10.50
CA THR A 366 14.84 5.32 -10.48
C THR A 366 15.19 6.18 -11.69
N TYR A 367 16.48 6.32 -12.04
CA TYR A 367 16.90 7.04 -13.24
C TYR A 367 16.35 6.43 -14.52
N ARG A 368 16.32 5.09 -14.63
CA ARG A 368 15.70 4.43 -15.80
C ARG A 368 14.21 4.74 -15.89
N SER A 369 13.49 4.69 -14.78
CA SER A 369 12.06 5.04 -14.73
C SER A 369 11.81 6.50 -15.09
N MET A 370 12.73 7.41 -14.76
CA MET A 370 12.70 8.82 -15.19
C MET A 370 13.11 9.04 -16.64
N GLY A 371 13.49 8.00 -17.39
CA GLY A 371 14.00 8.14 -18.76
C GLY A 371 15.43 8.69 -18.85
N LEU A 372 16.18 8.70 -17.75
CA LEU A 372 17.54 9.23 -17.66
C LEU A 372 18.58 8.10 -17.81
N GLN A 373 18.64 7.47 -18.99
CA GLN A 373 19.46 6.26 -19.19
C GLN A 373 20.96 6.52 -18.97
N LYS A 374 21.47 7.68 -19.37
CA LYS A 374 22.90 8.04 -19.17
C LYS A 374 23.29 8.02 -17.68
N LEU A 375 22.48 8.63 -16.82
CA LEU A 375 22.72 8.65 -15.38
C LEU A 375 22.59 7.27 -14.74
N SER A 376 21.65 6.44 -15.23
CA SER A 376 21.56 5.03 -14.83
C SER A 376 22.85 4.27 -15.17
N ILE A 377 23.34 4.39 -16.41
CA ILE A 377 24.57 3.74 -16.87
C ILE A 377 25.77 4.20 -16.03
N GLU A 378 25.94 5.50 -15.81
CA GLU A 378 27.03 6.05 -14.99
C GLU A 378 26.99 5.50 -13.55
N THR A 379 25.80 5.46 -12.94
CA THR A 379 25.60 4.94 -11.59
C THR A 379 26.00 3.46 -11.52
N LEU A 380 25.50 2.64 -12.46
CA LEU A 380 25.75 1.21 -12.50
C LEU A 380 27.22 0.88 -12.83
N LYS A 381 27.85 1.59 -13.77
CA LYS A 381 29.27 1.37 -14.10
C LYS A 381 30.19 1.66 -12.91
N LYS A 382 29.86 2.68 -12.10
CA LYS A 382 30.65 3.02 -10.91
C LYS A 382 30.67 1.89 -9.89
N ILE A 383 29.53 1.23 -9.66
CA ILE A 383 29.45 0.11 -8.71
C ILE A 383 29.83 -1.24 -9.34
N GLN A 384 29.71 -1.39 -10.67
CA GLN A 384 30.11 -2.60 -11.38
C GLN A 384 31.58 -2.95 -11.14
N ALA A 385 32.46 -1.95 -11.04
CA ALA A 385 33.88 -2.17 -10.75
C ALA A 385 34.13 -2.92 -9.42
N GLN A 386 33.20 -2.80 -8.47
CA GLN A 386 33.28 -3.47 -7.16
C GLN A 386 32.50 -4.78 -7.13
N PHE A 387 31.47 -4.90 -7.96
CA PHE A 387 30.59 -6.08 -8.05
C PHE A 387 30.48 -6.56 -9.51
N PRO A 388 31.58 -7.01 -10.13
CA PRO A 388 31.64 -7.27 -11.56
C PRO A 388 30.69 -8.39 -12.01
N ASP A 389 30.41 -9.37 -11.14
CA ASP A 389 29.58 -10.52 -11.50
C ASP A 389 28.11 -10.38 -11.08
N ASN A 390 27.68 -9.21 -10.60
CA ASN A 390 26.32 -9.03 -10.12
C ASN A 390 25.30 -8.93 -11.29
N THR A 391 24.36 -9.86 -11.33
CA THR A 391 23.38 -9.99 -12.41
C THR A 391 22.39 -8.82 -12.49
N GLU A 392 21.98 -8.22 -11.37
CA GLU A 392 21.07 -7.06 -11.39
C GLU A 392 21.75 -5.80 -11.93
N ILE A 393 23.06 -5.61 -11.71
CA ILE A 393 23.83 -4.55 -12.38
C ILE A 393 23.84 -4.78 -13.89
N HIS A 394 24.16 -5.99 -14.34
CA HIS A 394 24.23 -6.32 -15.76
C HIS A 394 22.88 -6.20 -16.47
N LYS A 395 21.80 -6.62 -15.81
CA LYS A 395 20.42 -6.40 -16.29
C LYS A 395 20.06 -4.93 -16.35
N GLY A 396 20.43 -4.17 -15.31
CA GLY A 396 20.30 -2.71 -15.26
C GLY A 396 20.97 -2.03 -16.46
N LEU A 397 22.21 -2.41 -16.76
CA LEU A 397 23.02 -1.91 -17.86
C LEU A 397 22.48 -2.34 -19.22
N ALA A 398 22.15 -3.63 -19.40
CA ALA A 398 21.58 -4.15 -20.65
C ALA A 398 20.32 -3.37 -21.05
N GLU A 399 19.37 -3.22 -20.13
CA GLU A 399 18.13 -2.48 -20.37
C GLU A 399 18.38 -0.98 -20.61
N SER A 400 19.34 -0.37 -19.89
CA SER A 400 19.68 1.05 -20.08
C SER A 400 20.33 1.32 -21.43
N TYR A 401 21.29 0.49 -21.85
CA TYR A 401 21.97 0.59 -23.14
C TYR A 401 21.02 0.31 -24.31
N TYR A 402 20.13 -0.69 -24.18
CA TYR A 402 19.09 -0.95 -25.18
C TYR A 402 18.21 0.30 -25.40
N LYS A 403 17.74 0.94 -24.32
CA LYS A 403 16.92 2.15 -24.40
C LYS A 403 17.69 3.36 -24.93
N SER A 404 18.99 3.45 -24.67
CA SER A 404 19.85 4.49 -25.26
C SER A 404 20.30 4.18 -26.69
N LYS A 405 19.81 3.08 -27.29
CA LYS A 405 20.17 2.59 -28.64
C LYS A 405 21.64 2.17 -28.80
N ASP A 406 22.36 1.96 -27.70
CA ASP A 406 23.68 1.33 -27.72
C ASP A 406 23.51 -0.19 -27.68
N PHE A 407 23.09 -0.74 -28.81
CA PHE A 407 22.76 -2.16 -28.91
C PHE A 407 23.97 -3.05 -28.69
N GLN A 408 25.18 -2.58 -28.99
CA GLN A 408 26.36 -3.42 -28.83
C GLN A 408 26.75 -3.60 -27.36
N GLN A 409 26.67 -2.56 -26.55
CA GLN A 409 26.84 -2.73 -25.10
C GLN A 409 25.70 -3.56 -24.49
N SER A 410 24.46 -3.37 -24.98
CA SER A 410 23.31 -4.19 -24.57
C SER A 410 23.56 -5.69 -24.83
N ILE A 411 24.09 -6.05 -26.01
CA ILE A 411 24.45 -7.43 -26.37
C ILE A 411 25.47 -8.00 -25.37
N THR A 412 26.54 -7.26 -25.06
CA THR A 412 27.57 -7.70 -24.11
C THR A 412 26.96 -8.09 -22.76
N HIS A 413 26.07 -7.25 -22.22
CA HIS A 413 25.46 -7.52 -20.93
C HIS A 413 24.40 -8.64 -20.98
N TYR A 414 23.59 -8.74 -22.03
CA TYR A 414 22.66 -9.87 -22.18
C TYR A 414 23.38 -11.21 -22.38
N ARG A 415 24.51 -11.23 -23.08
CA ARG A 415 25.36 -12.43 -23.21
C ARG A 415 25.92 -12.85 -21.86
N PHE A 416 26.42 -11.90 -21.06
CA PHE A 416 26.83 -12.17 -19.69
C PHE A 416 25.69 -12.81 -18.87
N LEU A 417 24.48 -12.25 -18.92
CA LEU A 417 23.33 -12.81 -18.19
C LEU A 417 22.97 -14.24 -18.64
N ILE A 418 23.12 -14.53 -19.93
CA ILE A 418 22.92 -15.88 -20.49
C ILE A 418 24.02 -16.85 -20.05
N ASP A 419 25.26 -16.38 -19.96
CA ASP A 419 26.39 -17.19 -19.51
C ASP A 419 26.26 -17.54 -18.02
N GLN A 420 25.70 -16.62 -17.20
CA GLN A 420 25.40 -16.87 -15.79
C GLN A 420 24.20 -17.81 -15.59
N ASP A 421 23.11 -17.60 -16.34
CA ASP A 421 21.96 -18.49 -16.33
C ASP A 421 21.46 -18.80 -17.75
N PRO A 422 21.89 -19.94 -18.33
CA PRO A 422 21.51 -20.36 -19.66
C PRO A 422 20.05 -20.82 -19.78
N THR A 423 19.30 -20.90 -18.68
CA THR A 423 17.93 -21.44 -18.68
C THR A 423 16.85 -20.37 -18.81
N GLN A 424 17.20 -19.10 -18.62
CA GLN A 424 16.24 -18.00 -18.63
C GLN A 424 15.87 -17.55 -20.04
N LEU A 425 14.68 -17.92 -20.54
CA LEU A 425 14.27 -17.65 -21.92
C LEU A 425 14.20 -16.15 -22.22
N ARG A 426 13.78 -15.33 -21.24
CA ARG A 426 13.69 -13.87 -21.35
C ARG A 426 14.98 -13.25 -21.88
N ASN A 427 16.15 -13.67 -21.40
CA ASN A 427 17.42 -13.07 -21.80
C ASN A 427 17.77 -13.39 -23.26
N TYR A 428 17.47 -14.60 -23.74
CA TYR A 428 17.63 -14.98 -25.14
C TYR A 428 16.68 -14.23 -26.06
N VAL A 429 15.42 -14.07 -25.65
CA VAL A 429 14.43 -13.31 -26.41
C VAL A 429 14.86 -11.84 -26.52
N GLN A 430 15.27 -11.21 -25.43
CA GLN A 430 15.73 -9.82 -25.44
C GLN A 430 17.01 -9.63 -26.26
N LEU A 431 17.92 -10.62 -26.22
CA LEU A 431 19.10 -10.61 -27.08
C LEU A 431 18.71 -10.75 -28.56
N GLY A 432 17.79 -11.64 -28.89
CA GLY A 432 17.25 -11.80 -30.24
C GLY A 432 16.62 -10.51 -30.77
N TRP A 433 15.84 -9.82 -29.94
CA TRP A 433 15.30 -8.49 -30.25
C TRP A 433 16.40 -7.45 -30.46
N THR A 434 17.46 -7.49 -29.65
CA THR A 434 18.59 -6.56 -29.82
C THR A 434 19.28 -6.76 -31.18
N TYR A 435 19.44 -8.00 -31.64
CA TYR A 435 19.95 -8.29 -32.99
C TYR A 435 18.98 -7.90 -34.11
N TYR A 436 17.67 -8.10 -33.91
CA TYR A 436 16.66 -7.62 -34.84
C TYR A 436 16.74 -6.09 -35.04
N ARG A 437 16.99 -5.33 -33.96
CA ARG A 437 17.18 -3.87 -34.04
C ARG A 437 18.46 -3.44 -34.78
N LEU A 438 19.41 -4.36 -34.94
CA LEU A 438 20.61 -4.21 -35.77
C LEU A 438 20.41 -4.75 -37.20
N ASP A 439 19.21 -5.20 -37.55
CA ASP A 439 18.88 -5.86 -38.83
C ASP A 439 19.61 -7.20 -39.05
N ASP A 440 20.14 -7.82 -37.98
CA ASP A 440 20.77 -9.14 -38.02
C ASP A 440 19.74 -10.24 -37.70
N LEU A 441 18.89 -10.51 -38.69
CA LEU A 441 17.83 -11.53 -38.59
C LEU A 441 18.37 -12.95 -38.32
N PRO A 442 19.49 -13.41 -38.93
CA PRO A 442 20.06 -14.71 -38.62
C PRO A 442 20.43 -14.85 -37.14
N MET A 443 21.07 -13.84 -36.53
CA MET A 443 21.38 -13.88 -35.10
C MET A 443 20.15 -13.73 -34.22
N ALA A 444 19.17 -12.93 -34.63
CA ALA A 444 17.90 -12.83 -33.93
C ALA A 444 17.21 -14.21 -33.83
N SER A 445 17.14 -14.94 -34.94
CA SER A 445 16.61 -16.31 -34.99
C SER A 445 17.46 -17.30 -34.18
N ALA A 446 18.78 -17.29 -34.37
CA ALA A 446 19.68 -18.25 -33.74
C ALA A 446 19.64 -18.17 -32.20
N TRP A 447 19.70 -16.95 -31.64
CA TRP A 447 19.65 -16.76 -30.19
C TRP A 447 18.28 -17.10 -29.61
N THR A 448 17.20 -16.70 -30.25
CA THR A 448 15.83 -17.03 -29.81
C THR A 448 15.58 -18.53 -29.81
N LEU A 449 15.99 -19.23 -30.88
CA LEU A 449 15.87 -20.69 -31.00
C LEU A 449 16.75 -21.41 -29.97
N ARG A 450 17.97 -20.92 -29.73
CA ARG A 450 18.85 -21.45 -28.69
C ARG A 450 18.22 -21.33 -27.30
N GLY A 451 17.59 -20.20 -27.01
CA GLY A 451 16.82 -19.99 -25.79
C GLY A 451 15.72 -21.03 -25.62
N LEU A 452 14.85 -21.18 -26.63
CA LEU A 452 13.76 -22.17 -26.63
C LEU A 452 14.24 -23.61 -26.42
N LYS A 453 15.40 -23.98 -26.96
CA LYS A 453 15.99 -25.32 -26.77
C LYS A 453 16.58 -25.53 -25.38
N LYS A 454 17.12 -24.48 -24.76
CA LYS A 454 17.80 -24.57 -23.47
C LYS A 454 16.87 -24.33 -22.28
N SER A 455 15.86 -23.50 -22.44
CA SER A 455 14.90 -23.17 -21.38
C SER A 455 13.88 -24.28 -21.21
N LYS A 456 13.55 -24.61 -19.95
CA LYS A 456 12.39 -25.45 -19.60
C LYS A 456 11.14 -24.61 -19.27
N GLU A 457 11.16 -23.31 -19.57
CA GLU A 457 10.06 -22.39 -19.25
C GLU A 457 8.83 -22.63 -20.14
N GLU A 458 7.71 -22.97 -19.51
CA GLU A 458 6.38 -23.10 -20.15
C GLU A 458 5.54 -21.82 -20.00
N GLY A 459 6.14 -20.73 -19.52
CA GLY A 459 5.47 -19.44 -19.31
C GLY A 459 5.27 -18.62 -20.58
N GLN A 460 4.81 -17.37 -20.41
CA GLN A 460 4.43 -16.45 -21.50
C GLN A 460 5.56 -16.16 -22.52
N PHE A 461 6.83 -16.35 -22.14
CA PHE A 461 7.97 -16.14 -23.03
C PHE A 461 8.10 -17.19 -24.13
N LYS A 462 7.53 -18.40 -23.95
CA LYS A 462 7.62 -19.45 -24.98
C LYS A 462 6.79 -19.10 -26.23
N PRO A 463 5.49 -18.77 -26.13
CA PRO A 463 4.72 -18.27 -27.28
C PRO A 463 5.35 -17.03 -27.92
N LEU A 464 5.90 -16.10 -27.12
CA LEU A 464 6.59 -14.91 -27.64
C LEU A 464 7.85 -15.29 -28.45
N ALA A 465 8.65 -16.23 -27.97
CA ALA A 465 9.83 -16.70 -28.68
C ALA A 465 9.45 -17.41 -29.99
N GLU A 466 8.41 -18.23 -29.98
CA GLU A 466 7.88 -18.93 -31.17
C GLU A 466 7.33 -17.92 -32.20
N MET A 467 6.60 -16.89 -31.73
CA MET A 467 6.12 -15.80 -32.57
C MET A 467 7.29 -15.04 -33.22
N ASN A 468 8.31 -14.66 -32.44
CA ASN A 468 9.51 -14.00 -32.95
C ASN A 468 10.22 -14.86 -34.01
N LEU A 469 10.32 -16.18 -33.80
CA LEU A 469 10.93 -17.08 -34.77
C LEU A 469 10.13 -17.16 -36.08
N GLY A 470 8.80 -17.19 -36.00
CA GLY A 470 7.94 -17.11 -37.17
C GLY A 470 8.11 -15.78 -37.91
N PHE A 471 8.17 -14.68 -37.17
CA PHE A 471 8.37 -13.34 -37.71
C PHE A 471 9.74 -13.16 -38.37
N TYR A 472 10.82 -13.54 -37.71
CA TYR A 472 12.17 -13.49 -38.29
C TYR A 472 12.28 -14.39 -39.52
N SER A 473 11.61 -15.55 -39.52
CA SER A 473 11.57 -16.44 -40.69
C SER A 473 10.82 -15.81 -41.86
N LEU A 474 9.70 -15.15 -41.59
CA LEU A 474 8.93 -14.39 -42.58
C LEU A 474 9.77 -13.25 -43.19
N LEU A 475 10.44 -12.47 -42.37
CA LEU A 475 11.33 -11.39 -42.85
C LEU A 475 12.50 -11.93 -43.69
N GLN A 476 13.00 -13.14 -43.39
CA GLN A 476 14.01 -13.84 -44.17
C GLN A 476 13.47 -14.54 -45.43
N LYS A 477 12.16 -14.47 -45.72
CA LYS A 477 11.46 -15.19 -46.81
C LYS A 477 11.51 -16.72 -46.67
N ASN A 478 11.75 -17.22 -45.46
CA ASN A 478 11.67 -18.64 -45.11
C ASN A 478 10.23 -18.98 -44.71
N TYR A 479 9.37 -19.16 -45.71
CA TYR A 479 7.92 -19.20 -45.51
C TYR A 479 7.42 -20.46 -44.82
N ASP A 480 7.97 -21.64 -45.11
CA ASP A 480 7.53 -22.88 -44.45
C ASP A 480 7.84 -22.86 -42.95
N PRO A 481 9.08 -22.52 -42.50
CA PRO A 481 9.35 -22.33 -41.07
C PRO A 481 8.48 -21.23 -40.43
N ALA A 482 8.19 -20.14 -41.17
CA ALA A 482 7.32 -19.08 -40.67
C ALA A 482 5.90 -19.61 -40.38
N LYS A 483 5.31 -20.35 -41.32
CA LYS A 483 4.00 -20.99 -41.14
C LYS A 483 4.02 -22.01 -40.00
N GLU A 484 5.05 -22.86 -39.90
CA GLU A 484 5.16 -23.85 -38.83
C GLU A 484 5.18 -23.20 -37.43
N TRP A 485 5.99 -22.15 -37.24
CA TRP A 485 6.05 -21.43 -35.97
C TRP A 485 4.74 -20.72 -35.66
N TYR A 486 4.18 -20.03 -36.64
CA TYR A 486 2.87 -19.39 -36.49
C TYR A 486 1.76 -20.38 -36.20
N GLU A 487 1.75 -21.57 -36.81
CA GLU A 487 0.78 -22.63 -36.52
C GLU A 487 0.93 -23.21 -35.12
N LYS A 488 2.15 -23.41 -34.62
CA LYS A 488 2.36 -23.84 -33.22
C LYS A 488 1.72 -22.86 -32.25
N VAL A 489 1.92 -21.57 -32.50
CA VAL A 489 1.38 -20.48 -31.70
C VAL A 489 -0.15 -20.38 -31.84
N LEU A 490 -0.67 -20.46 -33.07
CA LEU A 490 -2.11 -20.38 -33.37
C LEU A 490 -2.88 -21.64 -33.01
N SER A 491 -2.25 -22.82 -32.87
CA SER A 491 -2.93 -24.07 -32.51
C SER A 491 -3.61 -24.03 -31.14
N HIS A 492 -3.11 -23.17 -30.25
CA HIS A 492 -3.68 -22.88 -28.93
C HIS A 492 -4.79 -21.82 -28.97
N ASN A 493 -5.04 -21.23 -30.16
CA ASN A 493 -6.18 -20.42 -30.61
C ASN A 493 -6.80 -19.39 -29.63
N PRO A 494 -6.07 -18.41 -29.06
CA PRO A 494 -6.66 -17.16 -28.63
C PRO A 494 -6.57 -16.17 -29.81
N PRO A 495 -7.69 -15.64 -30.35
CA PRO A 495 -7.70 -14.56 -31.34
C PRO A 495 -6.78 -13.37 -31.00
N ALA A 496 -6.42 -13.23 -29.72
CA ALA A 496 -5.47 -12.25 -29.23
C ALA A 496 -4.02 -12.42 -29.74
N ILE A 497 -3.51 -13.64 -29.84
CA ILE A 497 -2.12 -13.89 -30.26
C ILE A 497 -1.94 -13.60 -31.75
N ALA A 498 -2.92 -14.01 -32.56
CA ALA A 498 -2.96 -13.74 -33.99
C ALA A 498 -2.74 -12.27 -34.31
N GLN A 499 -3.26 -11.40 -33.46
CA GLN A 499 -3.17 -9.98 -33.71
C GLN A 499 -1.85 -9.34 -33.25
N GLY A 500 -1.18 -9.89 -32.23
CA GLY A 500 0.22 -9.53 -31.93
C GLY A 500 1.13 -9.81 -33.13
N MET A 501 0.94 -10.97 -33.76
CA MET A 501 1.64 -11.33 -35.00
C MET A 501 1.31 -10.36 -36.16
N ILE A 502 0.06 -9.91 -36.26
CA ILE A 502 -0.32 -8.88 -37.26
C ILE A 502 0.38 -7.55 -36.98
N GLN A 503 0.48 -7.15 -35.71
CA GLN A 503 1.15 -5.89 -35.34
C GLN A 503 2.64 -5.93 -35.67
N ASP A 504 3.33 -7.04 -35.38
CA ASP A 504 4.73 -7.21 -35.77
C ASP A 504 4.93 -7.04 -37.28
N ILE A 505 3.99 -7.58 -38.08
CA ILE A 505 3.97 -7.41 -39.54
C ILE A 505 3.69 -5.95 -39.97
N GLU A 506 2.84 -5.23 -39.25
CA GLU A 506 2.49 -3.83 -39.53
C GLU A 506 3.57 -2.83 -39.11
N GLU A 507 4.35 -3.14 -38.06
CA GLU A 507 5.38 -2.27 -37.47
C GLU A 507 6.81 -2.59 -37.96
N VAL A 508 6.94 -3.38 -39.03
CA VAL A 508 8.24 -3.62 -39.66
C VAL A 508 8.91 -2.29 -40.05
N PRO A 509 10.25 -2.21 -40.03
CA PRO A 509 10.96 -1.06 -40.59
C PRO A 509 10.50 -0.74 -42.01
N ALA A 510 10.57 0.53 -42.41
CA ALA A 510 10.13 0.99 -43.74
C ALA A 510 10.80 0.24 -44.91
N SER A 511 11.96 -0.40 -44.69
CA SER A 511 12.61 -1.28 -45.68
C SER A 511 11.81 -2.55 -46.02
N TYR A 512 10.85 -2.93 -45.19
CA TYR A 512 10.04 -4.15 -45.34
C TYR A 512 8.57 -3.89 -45.65
N SER A 513 8.07 -2.66 -45.47
CA SER A 513 6.63 -2.35 -45.47
C SER A 513 5.91 -2.61 -46.80
N ASP A 514 6.63 -2.56 -47.92
CA ASP A 514 6.03 -2.68 -49.26
C ASP A 514 5.92 -4.14 -49.74
N ARG A 515 6.28 -5.12 -48.90
CA ARG A 515 6.30 -6.53 -49.31
C ARG A 515 4.90 -7.15 -49.33
N ALA A 516 4.51 -7.73 -50.46
CA ALA A 516 3.23 -8.39 -50.63
C ALA A 516 3.08 -9.67 -49.78
N ASP A 517 4.18 -10.41 -49.54
CA ASP A 517 4.17 -11.63 -48.71
C ASP A 517 3.73 -11.35 -47.27
N LEU A 518 4.09 -10.21 -46.69
CA LEU A 518 3.60 -9.75 -45.39
C LEU A 518 2.08 -9.61 -45.38
N GLN A 519 1.50 -9.08 -46.46
CA GLN A 519 0.04 -8.98 -46.59
C GLN A 519 -0.64 -10.34 -46.75
N PHE A 520 -0.02 -11.26 -47.51
CA PHE A 520 -0.52 -12.63 -47.57
C PHE A 520 -0.55 -13.27 -46.19
N PHE A 521 0.57 -13.21 -45.44
CA PHE A 521 0.67 -13.79 -44.11
C PHE A 521 -0.31 -13.15 -43.13
N LYS A 522 -0.57 -11.84 -43.24
CA LYS A 522 -1.64 -11.18 -42.49
C LYS A 522 -3.01 -11.78 -42.80
N GLY A 523 -3.35 -11.95 -44.08
CA GLY A 523 -4.59 -12.60 -44.50
C GLY A 523 -4.72 -14.07 -44.07
N TRP A 524 -3.61 -14.80 -44.09
CA TRP A 524 -3.53 -16.20 -43.66
C TRP A 524 -3.65 -16.35 -42.13
N ILE A 525 -2.99 -15.50 -41.34
CA ILE A 525 -3.11 -15.46 -39.88
C ILE A 525 -4.56 -15.13 -39.48
N PHE A 526 -5.20 -14.16 -40.16
CA PHE A 526 -6.62 -13.87 -39.95
C PHE A 526 -7.51 -15.06 -40.30
N TYR A 527 -7.21 -15.79 -41.37
CA TYR A 527 -7.96 -17.00 -41.74
C TYR A 527 -7.87 -18.05 -40.62
N LYS A 528 -6.64 -18.39 -40.21
CA LYS A 528 -6.37 -19.40 -39.18
C LYS A 528 -6.97 -19.04 -37.82
N SER A 529 -7.05 -17.73 -37.50
CA SER A 529 -7.68 -17.21 -36.28
C SER A 529 -9.19 -16.96 -36.38
N ARG A 530 -9.84 -17.43 -37.45
CA ARG A 530 -11.30 -17.30 -37.72
C ARG A 530 -11.80 -15.86 -37.90
N GLN A 531 -10.91 -14.92 -38.22
CA GLN A 531 -11.23 -13.53 -38.57
C GLN A 531 -11.48 -13.41 -40.08
N LEU A 532 -12.57 -14.04 -40.55
CA LEU A 532 -12.82 -14.30 -41.97
C LEU A 532 -12.96 -13.03 -42.82
N LYS A 533 -13.48 -11.93 -42.24
CA LYS A 533 -13.63 -10.65 -42.94
C LYS A 533 -12.25 -10.02 -43.20
N GLN A 534 -11.46 -9.85 -42.14
CA GLN A 534 -10.11 -9.28 -42.22
C GLN A 534 -9.18 -10.15 -43.08
N SER A 535 -9.39 -11.47 -43.04
CA SER A 535 -8.72 -12.42 -43.92
C SER A 535 -9.03 -12.14 -45.38
N ARG A 536 -10.32 -12.01 -45.73
CA ARG A 536 -10.74 -11.66 -47.09
C ARG A 536 -10.11 -10.35 -47.57
N ASP A 537 -10.19 -9.31 -46.76
CA ASP A 537 -9.68 -7.97 -47.11
C ASP A 537 -8.16 -8.00 -47.35
N SER A 538 -7.41 -8.68 -46.48
CA SER A 538 -5.94 -8.79 -46.57
C SER A 538 -5.50 -9.67 -47.75
N LEU A 539 -6.19 -10.79 -48.01
CA LEU A 539 -5.92 -11.66 -49.16
C LEU A 539 -6.28 -10.99 -50.50
N GLN A 540 -7.34 -10.19 -50.54
CA GLN A 540 -7.67 -9.36 -51.71
C GLN A 540 -6.59 -8.29 -51.95
N THR A 541 -6.14 -7.63 -50.88
CA THR A 541 -5.04 -6.65 -50.96
C THR A 541 -3.77 -7.31 -51.47
N TYR A 542 -3.41 -8.49 -50.95
CA TYR A 542 -2.28 -9.27 -51.47
C TYR A 542 -2.42 -9.56 -52.97
N LEU A 543 -3.58 -10.02 -53.45
CA LEU A 543 -3.78 -10.30 -54.87
C LEU A 543 -3.79 -9.04 -55.76
N GLN A 544 -4.11 -7.87 -55.21
CA GLN A 544 -3.93 -6.59 -55.89
C GLN A 544 -2.45 -6.22 -56.04
N MET A 545 -1.66 -6.45 -54.99
CA MET A 545 -0.21 -6.22 -55.00
C MET A 545 0.52 -7.24 -55.89
N GLU A 546 0.12 -8.51 -55.84
CA GLU A 546 0.83 -9.63 -56.47
C GLU A 546 -0.13 -10.69 -57.03
N GLN A 547 -0.48 -10.54 -58.32
CA GLN A 547 -1.44 -11.41 -59.01
C GLN A 547 -0.90 -12.81 -59.34
N LYS A 548 0.42 -12.97 -59.53
CA LYS A 548 1.08 -14.23 -59.91
C LYS A 548 2.26 -14.55 -58.98
N GLY A 549 2.10 -14.28 -57.70
CA GLY A 549 3.06 -14.54 -56.64
C GLY A 549 3.01 -15.97 -56.09
N PRO A 550 3.96 -16.32 -55.20
CA PRO A 550 4.10 -17.68 -54.65
C PRO A 550 2.87 -18.14 -53.86
N PHE A 551 2.08 -17.21 -53.33
CA PHE A 551 0.86 -17.51 -52.57
C PHE A 551 -0.42 -17.18 -53.32
N SER A 552 -0.38 -16.81 -54.61
CA SER A 552 -1.58 -16.34 -55.32
C SER A 552 -2.63 -17.44 -55.50
N GLU A 553 -2.23 -18.70 -55.74
CA GLU A 553 -3.17 -19.83 -55.77
C GLU A 553 -3.75 -20.11 -54.38
N GLU A 554 -2.91 -20.17 -53.34
CA GLU A 554 -3.36 -20.38 -51.96
C GLU A 554 -4.31 -19.27 -51.50
N ALA A 555 -4.02 -18.01 -51.83
CA ALA A 555 -4.90 -16.87 -51.54
C ALA A 555 -6.24 -16.98 -52.26
N ARG A 556 -6.26 -17.40 -53.54
CA ARG A 556 -7.49 -17.64 -54.29
C ARG A 556 -8.31 -18.77 -53.69
N ASP A 557 -7.68 -19.87 -53.29
CA ASP A 557 -8.37 -21.00 -52.68
C ASP A 557 -8.94 -20.65 -51.32
N LEU A 558 -8.20 -19.92 -50.49
CA LEU A 558 -8.72 -19.36 -49.25
C LEU A 558 -9.91 -18.41 -49.51
N LEU A 559 -9.81 -17.53 -50.52
CA LEU A 559 -10.92 -16.64 -50.89
C LEU A 559 -12.16 -17.41 -51.39
N LYS A 560 -12.00 -18.50 -52.16
CA LYS A 560 -13.11 -19.38 -52.57
C LYS A 560 -13.80 -20.03 -51.36
N LEU A 561 -13.02 -20.48 -50.39
CA LEU A 561 -13.54 -21.00 -49.13
C LEU A 561 -14.32 -19.91 -48.35
N LEU A 562 -13.98 -18.64 -48.58
CA LEU A 562 -14.63 -17.47 -47.98
C LEU A 562 -15.85 -16.94 -48.76
N THR A 563 -16.17 -17.41 -49.98
CA THR A 563 -17.21 -16.83 -50.88
C THR A 563 -18.42 -17.72 -51.22
N SER A 564 -18.65 -18.85 -50.52
CA SER A 564 -19.85 -19.68 -50.78
C SER A 564 -21.17 -19.04 -50.31
N GLU A 565 -22.04 -18.67 -51.26
CA GLU A 565 -23.39 -18.13 -51.07
C GLU A 565 -24.44 -19.23 -50.78
N ASN A 566 -24.74 -19.44 -49.49
CA ASN A 566 -26.09 -19.71 -48.93
C ASN A 566 -26.04 -20.02 -47.41
N GLY A 567 -25.21 -19.30 -46.66
CA GLY A 567 -25.34 -19.17 -45.20
C GLY A 567 -25.36 -20.47 -44.36
N ARG A 568 -24.93 -21.63 -44.90
CA ARG A 568 -24.89 -22.91 -44.18
C ARG A 568 -23.62 -23.67 -44.51
N ILE A 569 -22.68 -23.70 -43.56
CA ILE A 569 -21.60 -24.69 -43.53
C ILE A 569 -22.25 -26.04 -43.14
N LYS A 570 -22.14 -27.06 -44.00
CA LYS A 570 -22.56 -28.43 -43.67
C LYS A 570 -21.53 -29.06 -42.74
N GLY A 571 -21.92 -29.24 -41.49
CA GLY A 571 -21.17 -29.96 -40.46
C GLY A 571 -21.29 -29.24 -39.13
N ILE A 572 -22.25 -29.68 -38.32
CA ILE A 572 -22.70 -29.14 -37.02
C ILE A 572 -23.96 -28.24 -37.16
N THR A 573 -25.07 -28.83 -36.74
CA THR A 573 -26.42 -28.27 -36.70
C THR A 573 -26.49 -27.05 -35.77
N PHE A 574 -26.46 -25.85 -36.35
CA PHE A 574 -26.91 -24.65 -35.66
C PHE A 574 -28.45 -24.63 -35.67
N ARG A 575 -29.08 -24.93 -34.53
CA ARG A 575 -30.44 -24.45 -34.28
C ARG A 575 -30.34 -22.92 -34.26
N PRO A 576 -31.16 -22.17 -35.03
CA PRO A 576 -31.23 -20.74 -34.84
C PRO A 576 -31.81 -20.55 -33.44
N ARG A 577 -30.97 -20.13 -32.49
CA ARG A 577 -31.49 -19.45 -31.32
C ARG A 577 -32.03 -18.15 -31.90
N LYS A 578 -33.36 -18.06 -32.07
CA LYS A 578 -34.03 -16.77 -32.15
C LYS A 578 -33.46 -15.97 -30.97
N SER A 579 -32.56 -15.02 -31.23
CA SER A 579 -32.34 -13.95 -30.27
C SER A 579 -33.59 -13.10 -30.38
N SER A 580 -34.61 -13.46 -29.62
CA SER A 580 -35.62 -12.50 -29.16
C SER A 580 -34.95 -11.60 -28.13
N VAL A 581 -33.90 -10.89 -28.55
CA VAL A 581 -33.36 -9.78 -27.80
C VAL A 581 -33.84 -8.59 -28.61
N GLU A 582 -34.94 -8.00 -28.15
CA GLU A 582 -35.37 -6.68 -28.60
C GLU A 582 -34.14 -5.78 -28.68
N ALA A 583 -33.96 -5.09 -29.80
CA ALA A 583 -32.97 -4.04 -29.90
C ALA A 583 -33.33 -3.00 -28.83
N ASP A 584 -32.61 -3.00 -27.72
CA ASP A 584 -32.71 -1.96 -26.72
C ASP A 584 -32.15 -0.69 -27.38
N GLU A 585 -33.02 0.17 -27.91
CA GLU A 585 -32.65 1.40 -28.64
C GLU A 585 -31.72 2.31 -27.81
N THR A 586 -31.62 2.07 -26.50
CA THR A 586 -30.80 2.82 -25.55
C THR A 586 -29.36 2.32 -25.40
N MET A 587 -28.99 1.17 -25.97
CA MET A 587 -27.61 0.63 -25.95
C MET A 587 -26.98 0.61 -27.35
N ALA A 588 -25.66 0.73 -27.39
CA ALA A 588 -24.83 0.53 -28.57
C ALA A 588 -24.10 -0.81 -28.49
N LEU A 589 -24.06 -1.54 -29.60
CA LEU A 589 -23.26 -2.75 -29.75
C LEU A 589 -21.83 -2.36 -30.15
N ILE A 590 -20.86 -2.66 -29.30
CA ILE A 590 -19.45 -2.47 -29.62
C ILE A 590 -18.90 -3.79 -30.18
N PRO A 591 -18.45 -3.82 -31.44
CA PRO A 591 -17.99 -5.05 -32.06
C PRO A 591 -16.70 -5.55 -31.38
N SER A 592 -16.51 -6.87 -31.38
CA SER A 592 -15.25 -7.45 -30.91
C SER A 592 -14.05 -6.98 -31.73
N GLY A 593 -12.86 -7.03 -31.15
CA GLY A 593 -11.62 -6.69 -31.84
C GLY A 593 -10.70 -5.79 -31.02
N PHE A 594 -9.54 -5.53 -31.61
CA PHE A 594 -8.49 -4.74 -30.99
C PHE A 594 -8.70 -3.23 -31.11
N PHE A 595 -8.26 -2.51 -30.10
CA PHE A 595 -8.07 -1.07 -30.13
C PHE A 595 -6.78 -0.72 -29.39
N ILE A 596 -6.26 0.47 -29.66
CA ILE A 596 -5.14 1.03 -28.90
C ILE A 596 -5.71 1.68 -27.64
N MET A 597 -5.33 1.12 -26.49
CA MET A 597 -5.66 1.61 -25.17
C MET A 597 -4.49 2.44 -24.64
N GLY A 598 -4.80 3.62 -24.11
CA GLY A 598 -3.81 4.54 -23.53
C GLY A 598 -3.32 5.63 -24.45
N SER A 599 -2.38 6.42 -23.94
CA SER A 599 -1.67 7.39 -24.75
C SER A 599 -0.21 7.53 -24.34
N ASN A 600 0.69 7.52 -25.33
CA ASN A 600 2.12 7.78 -25.13
C ASN A 600 2.45 9.28 -25.04
N ASN A 601 1.48 10.14 -25.38
CA ASN A 601 1.64 11.59 -25.46
C ASN A 601 0.95 12.33 -24.29
N SER A 602 0.41 11.59 -23.31
CA SER A 602 -0.39 12.10 -22.20
C SER A 602 0.26 11.79 -20.85
N LEU A 603 -0.54 11.49 -19.81
CA LEU A 603 -0.05 11.20 -18.46
C LEU A 603 0.57 9.80 -18.37
N GLU A 604 1.48 9.63 -17.40
CA GLU A 604 2.30 8.43 -17.25
C GLU A 604 1.49 7.16 -16.94
N ASP A 605 0.33 7.30 -16.30
CA ASP A 605 -0.57 6.20 -15.93
C ASP A 605 -1.46 5.73 -17.09
N GLU A 606 -1.36 6.38 -18.24
CA GLU A 606 -1.97 6.01 -19.51
C GLU A 606 -0.95 5.44 -20.51
N THR A 607 0.33 5.39 -20.12
CA THR A 607 1.46 4.94 -20.93
C THR A 607 1.93 3.55 -20.46
N PRO A 608 2.36 2.66 -21.38
CA PRO A 608 2.37 2.84 -22.83
C PRO A 608 1.00 2.66 -23.47
N GLU A 609 0.81 3.28 -24.64
CA GLU A 609 -0.16 2.78 -25.61
C GLU A 609 0.12 1.32 -25.86
N HIS A 610 -0.91 0.51 -25.70
CA HIS A 610 -0.82 -0.92 -25.90
C HIS A 610 -2.13 -1.43 -26.47
N ARG A 611 -2.07 -2.64 -27.01
CA ARG A 611 -3.13 -3.16 -27.84
C ARG A 611 -4.02 -4.08 -27.04
N VAL A 612 -5.30 -3.72 -26.91
CA VAL A 612 -6.26 -4.48 -26.11
C VAL A 612 -7.37 -5.03 -27.01
N TYR A 613 -7.61 -6.32 -26.91
CA TYR A 613 -8.75 -7.01 -27.51
C TYR A 613 -9.93 -7.00 -26.56
N LEU A 614 -11.12 -6.72 -27.09
CA LEU A 614 -12.38 -6.90 -26.37
C LEU A 614 -13.31 -7.77 -27.20
N ASP A 615 -14.04 -8.66 -26.55
CA ASP A 615 -15.20 -9.35 -27.11
C ASP A 615 -16.31 -8.36 -27.44
N GLU A 616 -17.36 -8.84 -28.11
CA GLU A 616 -18.53 -8.04 -28.39
C GLU A 616 -19.34 -7.81 -27.10
N TYR A 617 -19.73 -6.56 -26.85
CA TYR A 617 -20.53 -6.18 -25.69
C TYR A 617 -21.46 -5.02 -26.05
N TRP A 618 -22.54 -4.89 -25.27
CA TRP A 618 -23.45 -3.76 -25.30
C TRP A 618 -23.04 -2.75 -24.23
N ILE A 619 -23.13 -1.46 -24.53
CA ILE A 619 -22.94 -0.37 -23.56
C ILE A 619 -24.02 0.70 -23.76
N ASP A 620 -24.48 1.32 -22.67
CA ASP A 620 -25.51 2.36 -22.74
C ASP A 620 -25.02 3.57 -23.55
N LYS A 621 -25.87 4.09 -24.45
CA LYS A 621 -25.56 5.26 -25.30
C LYS A 621 -25.38 6.54 -24.48
N TYR A 622 -26.03 6.60 -23.32
CA TYR A 622 -26.14 7.77 -22.46
C TYR A 622 -25.69 7.42 -21.04
N GLU A 623 -25.21 8.42 -20.30
CA GLU A 623 -25.06 8.35 -18.85
C GLU A 623 -26.41 8.00 -18.19
N VAL A 624 -26.38 7.36 -17.02
CA VAL A 624 -27.62 7.11 -16.25
C VAL A 624 -28.21 8.46 -15.82
N SER A 625 -29.47 8.72 -16.18
CA SER A 625 -30.15 9.96 -15.79
C SER A 625 -30.62 9.92 -14.34
N SER A 626 -30.83 11.10 -13.78
CA SER A 626 -31.35 11.30 -12.43
C SER A 626 -32.71 10.61 -12.24
N GLU A 627 -33.60 10.73 -13.22
CA GLU A 627 -34.91 10.03 -13.21
C GLU A 627 -34.74 8.51 -13.10
N LYS A 628 -33.91 7.92 -13.96
CA LYS A 628 -33.67 6.47 -13.95
C LYS A 628 -33.05 5.98 -12.66
N PHE A 629 -32.16 6.76 -12.04
CA PHE A 629 -31.55 6.39 -10.76
C PHE A 629 -32.54 6.54 -9.59
N ALA A 630 -33.43 7.53 -9.62
CA ALA A 630 -34.48 7.70 -8.63
C ALA A 630 -35.47 6.50 -8.64
N GLU A 631 -35.80 5.95 -9.82
CA GLU A 631 -36.58 4.70 -9.93
C GLU A 631 -35.94 3.56 -9.14
N PHE A 632 -34.65 3.34 -9.32
CA PHE A 632 -33.89 2.31 -8.59
C PHE A 632 -33.92 2.53 -7.09
N LEU A 633 -33.65 3.76 -6.62
CA LEU A 633 -33.63 4.06 -5.19
C LEU A 633 -34.98 3.81 -4.53
N ASN A 634 -36.07 4.12 -5.25
CA ASN A 634 -37.44 3.94 -4.78
C ASN A 634 -37.90 2.48 -4.84
N ASP A 635 -37.34 1.66 -5.73
CA ASP A 635 -37.61 0.21 -5.78
C ASP A 635 -36.89 -0.56 -4.66
N VAL A 636 -35.67 -0.12 -4.30
CA VAL A 636 -34.85 -0.77 -3.26
C VAL A 636 -34.90 -0.07 -1.90
N ASP A 637 -35.79 0.92 -1.74
CA ASP A 637 -35.98 1.77 -0.56
C ASP A 637 -34.69 2.44 -0.02
N ASN A 638 -33.66 2.54 -0.84
CA ASN A 638 -32.33 3.05 -0.48
C ASN A 638 -31.78 2.52 0.87
N VAL A 639 -32.18 1.31 1.30
CA VAL A 639 -31.90 0.77 2.66
C VAL A 639 -30.40 0.70 2.95
N LYS A 640 -29.59 0.53 1.91
CA LYS A 640 -28.13 0.44 1.97
C LYS A 640 -27.41 1.79 1.82
N GLY A 641 -28.14 2.91 1.77
CA GLY A 641 -27.57 4.26 1.67
C GLY A 641 -26.82 4.50 0.35
N TYR A 642 -27.35 3.99 -0.75
CA TYR A 642 -26.79 4.16 -2.10
C TYR A 642 -26.70 5.63 -2.51
N TYR A 643 -27.66 6.46 -2.08
CA TYR A 643 -27.66 7.90 -2.31
C TYR A 643 -27.87 8.68 -1.01
N LEU A 644 -27.26 9.87 -0.95
CA LEU A 644 -27.45 10.84 0.13
C LEU A 644 -27.92 12.16 -0.47
N ASP A 645 -29.12 12.61 -0.11
CA ASP A 645 -29.62 13.93 -0.51
C ASP A 645 -28.71 15.02 0.04
N ASN A 646 -28.11 15.79 -0.86
CA ASN A 646 -27.36 16.98 -0.53
C ASN A 646 -27.53 18.04 -1.62
N LYS A 647 -27.11 19.27 -1.32
CA LYS A 647 -27.30 20.44 -2.19
C LYS A 647 -26.62 20.36 -3.57
N PHE A 648 -25.67 19.46 -3.75
CA PHE A 648 -24.91 19.28 -5.00
C PHE A 648 -25.47 18.11 -5.84
N GLY A 649 -26.25 17.22 -5.22
CA GLY A 649 -26.83 16.06 -5.86
C GLY A 649 -28.02 16.42 -6.75
N THR A 650 -28.18 15.74 -7.88
CA THR A 650 -29.34 15.93 -8.78
C THR A 650 -30.66 15.37 -8.25
N LEU A 651 -30.66 14.63 -7.13
CA LEU A 651 -31.85 14.12 -6.47
C LEU A 651 -32.11 14.82 -5.14
N PHE A 652 -33.38 14.81 -4.71
CA PHE A 652 -33.78 15.18 -3.35
C PHE A 652 -34.79 14.18 -2.77
N PHE A 653 -34.85 14.10 -1.45
CA PHE A 653 -35.78 13.25 -0.71
C PHE A 653 -36.86 14.10 -0.04
N LYS A 654 -38.12 13.70 -0.20
CA LYS A 654 -39.28 14.30 0.49
C LYS A 654 -40.15 13.23 1.15
N ASP A 655 -40.38 12.15 0.42
CA ASP A 655 -41.18 10.97 0.77
C ASP A 655 -40.65 9.74 0.02
N ARG A 656 -40.27 9.97 -1.23
CA ARG A 656 -39.39 9.12 -2.04
C ARG A 656 -38.33 10.00 -2.70
N PHE A 657 -37.38 9.40 -3.43
CA PHE A 657 -36.41 10.15 -4.21
C PHE A 657 -37.05 10.70 -5.49
N TYR A 658 -36.83 11.99 -5.76
CA TYR A 658 -37.21 12.67 -6.99
C TYR A 658 -36.00 13.39 -7.60
N PRO A 659 -35.90 13.46 -8.93
CA PRO A 659 -35.01 14.42 -9.58
C PRO A 659 -35.38 15.83 -9.15
N ARG A 660 -34.37 16.67 -8.90
CA ARG A 660 -34.61 18.11 -8.71
C ARG A 660 -35.27 18.67 -9.99
N PRO A 661 -36.19 19.64 -9.87
CA PRO A 661 -36.94 20.15 -11.02
C PRO A 661 -36.03 20.57 -12.19
N GLY A 662 -36.26 20.02 -13.38
CA GLY A 662 -35.48 20.28 -14.59
C GLY A 662 -34.22 19.43 -14.75
N LEU A 663 -33.91 18.53 -13.80
CA LEU A 663 -32.75 17.64 -13.84
C LEU A 663 -33.10 16.17 -14.16
N GLU A 664 -34.34 15.89 -14.57
CA GLU A 664 -34.83 14.53 -14.85
C GLU A 664 -33.94 13.80 -15.87
N ASN A 665 -33.57 14.51 -16.93
CA ASN A 665 -32.71 14.02 -18.03
C ASN A 665 -31.22 14.37 -17.87
N HIS A 666 -30.79 14.91 -16.72
CA HIS A 666 -29.38 15.18 -16.44
C HIS A 666 -28.70 13.95 -15.84
N PRO A 667 -27.38 13.77 -16.02
CA PRO A 667 -26.67 12.62 -15.47
C PRO A 667 -26.84 12.58 -13.95
N ILE A 668 -26.99 11.38 -13.40
CA ILE A 668 -26.88 11.20 -11.96
C ILE A 668 -25.46 11.54 -11.52
N ASN A 669 -25.34 12.33 -10.45
CA ASN A 669 -24.07 12.64 -9.81
C ASN A 669 -24.09 12.23 -8.33
N ASN A 670 -23.00 12.45 -7.59
CA ASN A 670 -22.95 12.23 -6.15
C ASN A 670 -23.24 10.76 -5.75
N VAL A 671 -22.89 9.84 -6.65
CA VAL A 671 -23.05 8.38 -6.50
C VAL A 671 -21.71 7.70 -6.22
N THR A 672 -21.72 6.74 -5.30
CA THR A 672 -20.56 5.88 -5.05
C THR A 672 -20.41 4.82 -6.14
N TRP A 673 -19.22 4.25 -6.27
CA TRP A 673 -19.00 3.11 -7.16
C TRP A 673 -19.92 1.92 -6.82
N GLN A 674 -20.13 1.67 -5.53
CA GLN A 674 -21.02 0.59 -5.08
C GLN A 674 -22.47 0.83 -5.52
N ALA A 675 -22.97 2.06 -5.37
CA ALA A 675 -24.32 2.42 -5.80
C ALA A 675 -24.49 2.28 -7.32
N ALA A 676 -23.48 2.72 -8.09
CA ALA A 676 -23.43 2.57 -9.54
C ALA A 676 -23.46 1.08 -9.97
N ASN A 677 -22.66 0.24 -9.33
CA ASN A 677 -22.60 -1.20 -9.60
C ASN A 677 -23.93 -1.90 -9.26
N GLU A 678 -24.54 -1.59 -8.12
CA GLU A 678 -25.82 -2.18 -7.71
C GLU A 678 -26.97 -1.74 -8.63
N TYR A 679 -26.97 -0.49 -9.10
CA TYR A 679 -27.90 -0.04 -10.15
C TYR A 679 -27.77 -0.87 -11.43
N CYS A 680 -26.54 -1.04 -11.93
CA CYS A 680 -26.34 -1.81 -13.16
C CYS A 680 -26.81 -3.26 -12.99
N LYS A 681 -26.54 -3.89 -11.84
CA LYS A 681 -27.05 -5.24 -11.53
C LYS A 681 -28.57 -5.28 -11.47
N TRP A 682 -29.21 -4.29 -10.86
CA TRP A 682 -30.68 -4.16 -10.82
C TRP A 682 -31.29 -4.11 -12.23
N ARG A 683 -30.62 -3.44 -13.18
CA ARG A 683 -30.98 -3.47 -14.61
C ARG A 683 -30.55 -4.73 -15.36
N LYS A 684 -30.03 -5.77 -14.68
CA LYS A 684 -29.45 -6.99 -15.28
C LYS A 684 -28.28 -6.70 -16.24
N LYS A 685 -27.50 -5.68 -15.91
CA LYS A 685 -26.28 -5.20 -16.58
C LYS A 685 -25.11 -5.22 -15.57
N ARG A 686 -23.98 -4.63 -15.92
CA ARG A 686 -22.79 -4.40 -15.06
C ARG A 686 -22.16 -3.05 -15.38
N LEU A 687 -21.21 -2.59 -14.60
CA LEU A 687 -20.35 -1.48 -15.04
C LEU A 687 -19.46 -1.95 -16.22
N PRO A 688 -19.15 -1.07 -17.19
CA PRO A 688 -18.14 -1.36 -18.22
C PRO A 688 -16.78 -1.54 -17.57
N THR A 689 -15.88 -2.30 -18.19
CA THR A 689 -14.47 -2.23 -17.82
C THR A 689 -13.84 -0.94 -18.32
N GLU A 690 -12.68 -0.56 -17.79
CA GLU A 690 -11.91 0.60 -18.26
C GLU A 690 -11.61 0.48 -19.76
N ALA A 691 -11.19 -0.70 -20.20
CA ALA A 691 -10.93 -0.98 -21.60
C ALA A 691 -12.19 -0.87 -22.47
N GLU A 692 -13.32 -1.41 -22.00
CA GLU A 692 -14.60 -1.29 -22.70
C GLU A 692 -15.03 0.16 -22.84
N TRP A 693 -14.97 0.92 -21.76
CA TRP A 693 -15.30 2.34 -21.77
C TRP A 693 -14.41 3.11 -22.77
N GLU A 694 -13.09 2.90 -22.72
CA GLU A 694 -12.15 3.62 -23.59
C GLU A 694 -12.38 3.29 -25.07
N LYS A 695 -12.55 2.01 -25.43
CA LYS A 695 -12.87 1.62 -26.81
C LYS A 695 -14.17 2.26 -27.28
N ALA A 696 -15.20 2.25 -26.43
CA ALA A 696 -16.49 2.84 -26.76
C ALA A 696 -16.41 4.37 -26.96
N ALA A 697 -15.47 5.04 -26.28
CA ALA A 697 -15.21 6.47 -26.42
C ALA A 697 -14.46 6.79 -27.71
N ARG A 698 -13.35 6.11 -28.01
CA ARG A 698 -12.40 6.54 -29.06
C ARG A 698 -12.36 5.71 -30.33
N GLY A 699 -13.12 4.62 -30.39
CA GLY A 699 -13.07 3.69 -31.52
C GLY A 699 -11.75 2.91 -31.58
N THR A 700 -11.50 2.27 -32.73
CA THR A 700 -10.34 1.40 -32.94
C THR A 700 -9.08 2.15 -33.39
N SER A 701 -9.20 3.41 -33.80
CA SER A 701 -8.11 4.23 -34.38
C SER A 701 -7.46 5.19 -33.37
N ALA A 702 -7.54 4.90 -32.07
CA ALA A 702 -6.90 5.68 -31.01
C ALA A 702 -7.25 7.19 -31.02
N GLN A 703 -8.50 7.56 -31.33
CA GLN A 703 -8.90 8.97 -31.39
C GLN A 703 -8.65 9.67 -30.03
N ILE A 704 -8.18 10.92 -30.05
CA ILE A 704 -7.90 11.67 -28.82
C ILE A 704 -9.21 11.96 -28.09
N PHE A 705 -10.25 12.40 -28.81
CA PHE A 705 -11.59 12.67 -28.27
C PHE A 705 -12.64 11.78 -28.95
N PRO A 706 -13.86 11.69 -28.40
CA PRO A 706 -14.92 10.88 -29.00
C PRO A 706 -15.29 11.27 -30.44
N TRP A 707 -15.21 12.57 -30.77
CA TRP A 707 -15.49 13.10 -32.10
C TRP A 707 -14.26 13.15 -33.03
N GLY A 708 -13.10 12.65 -32.60
CA GLY A 708 -11.86 12.65 -33.38
C GLY A 708 -10.69 13.39 -32.72
N ASN A 709 -9.73 13.82 -33.54
CA ASN A 709 -8.48 14.43 -33.08
C ASN A 709 -8.50 15.97 -33.07
N GLY A 710 -9.64 16.58 -33.44
CA GLY A 710 -9.83 18.02 -33.38
C GLY A 710 -10.00 18.53 -31.93
N PRO A 711 -9.64 19.79 -31.64
CA PRO A 711 -9.73 20.34 -30.29
C PRO A 711 -11.19 20.39 -29.79
N PRO A 712 -11.42 20.28 -28.47
CA PRO A 712 -12.75 20.38 -27.88
C PRO A 712 -13.34 21.79 -28.08
N SER A 713 -14.66 21.85 -28.25
CA SER A 713 -15.40 23.12 -28.29
C SER A 713 -16.69 22.99 -27.45
N PRO A 714 -17.29 24.12 -27.04
CA PRO A 714 -18.56 24.10 -26.30
C PRO A 714 -19.74 23.46 -27.05
N ALA A 715 -19.63 23.23 -28.36
CA ALA A 715 -20.62 22.51 -29.15
C ALA A 715 -20.45 20.99 -29.12
N LEU A 716 -19.30 20.49 -28.65
CA LEU A 716 -18.93 19.07 -28.69
C LEU A 716 -18.92 18.42 -27.29
N ALA A 717 -18.67 19.19 -26.24
CA ALA A 717 -18.59 18.69 -24.87
C ALA A 717 -18.84 19.80 -23.83
N ARG A 718 -19.22 19.38 -22.61
CA ARG A 718 -19.35 20.25 -21.43
C ARG A 718 -18.14 20.09 -20.52
N TYR A 719 -17.30 21.12 -20.42
CA TYR A 719 -16.06 21.15 -19.63
C TYR A 719 -15.73 22.59 -19.19
N PHE A 720 -14.75 22.76 -18.30
CA PHE A 720 -14.27 24.05 -17.79
C PHE A 720 -15.37 24.99 -17.27
N GLN A 721 -16.35 24.45 -16.56
CA GLN A 721 -17.40 25.20 -15.87
C GLN A 721 -17.05 25.41 -14.40
N THR A 722 -17.62 26.45 -13.79
CA THR A 722 -17.45 26.75 -12.36
C THR A 722 -18.81 26.73 -11.67
N TRP A 723 -18.92 26.00 -10.57
CA TRP A 723 -20.12 26.03 -9.74
C TRP A 723 -20.25 27.38 -9.02
N THR A 724 -21.24 28.20 -9.41
CA THR A 724 -21.58 29.46 -8.72
C THR A 724 -22.98 29.42 -8.12
N GLN A 725 -23.39 30.49 -7.44
CA GLN A 725 -24.77 30.59 -6.91
C GLN A 725 -25.81 30.69 -8.03
N GLU A 726 -25.43 31.25 -9.17
CA GLU A 726 -26.24 31.41 -10.37
C GLU A 726 -26.28 30.10 -11.16
N GLU A 727 -25.12 29.49 -11.42
CA GLU A 727 -25.01 28.35 -12.33
C GLU A 727 -25.54 27.05 -11.71
N LYS A 728 -25.19 26.76 -10.44
CA LYS A 728 -25.61 25.53 -9.73
C LYS A 728 -25.49 24.28 -10.62
N HIS A 729 -26.57 23.52 -10.79
CA HIS A 729 -26.59 22.27 -11.56
C HIS A 729 -26.55 22.48 -13.09
N HIS A 730 -26.70 23.72 -13.59
CA HIS A 730 -26.60 24.03 -15.02
C HIS A 730 -25.18 23.88 -15.59
N VAL A 731 -24.18 23.67 -14.71
CA VAL A 731 -22.85 23.18 -15.11
C VAL A 731 -22.91 21.83 -15.84
N MET A 732 -23.94 21.00 -15.58
CA MET A 732 -24.23 19.77 -16.30
C MET A 732 -25.26 20.00 -17.40
N VAL A 733 -25.28 19.12 -18.39
CA VAL A 733 -26.26 19.14 -19.49
C VAL A 733 -27.06 17.83 -19.54
N PRO A 734 -28.20 17.80 -20.25
CA PRO A 734 -28.94 16.56 -20.47
C PRO A 734 -28.06 15.47 -21.11
N VAL A 735 -28.33 14.21 -20.79
CA VAL A 735 -27.50 13.07 -21.20
C VAL A 735 -27.45 12.84 -22.72
N GLN A 736 -28.36 13.44 -23.49
CA GLN A 736 -28.42 13.40 -24.95
C GLN A 736 -27.79 14.63 -25.64
N ALA A 737 -27.19 15.56 -24.88
CA ALA A 737 -26.56 16.75 -25.44
C ALA A 737 -25.41 16.41 -26.41
N PHE A 738 -25.03 17.40 -27.22
CA PHE A 738 -23.92 17.37 -28.18
C PHE A 738 -23.96 16.19 -29.17
N PRO A 739 -24.93 16.14 -30.10
CA PRO A 739 -24.99 15.11 -31.14
C PRO A 739 -23.72 14.99 -31.99
N GLU A 740 -23.03 16.11 -32.21
CA GLU A 740 -21.77 16.19 -32.96
C GLU A 740 -20.56 15.74 -32.13
N GLY A 741 -20.70 15.70 -30.80
CA GLY A 741 -19.69 15.22 -29.85
C GLY A 741 -19.73 13.70 -29.61
N ARG A 742 -20.56 12.97 -30.35
CA ARG A 742 -20.73 11.51 -30.17
C ARG A 742 -19.46 10.74 -30.51
N SER A 743 -19.26 9.62 -29.81
CA SER A 743 -18.23 8.64 -30.14
C SER A 743 -18.45 7.99 -31.51
N PRO A 744 -17.46 7.26 -32.07
CA PRO A 744 -17.62 6.55 -33.35
C PRO A 744 -18.72 5.48 -33.33
N PHE A 745 -19.16 5.06 -32.13
CA PHE A 745 -20.25 4.11 -31.92
C PHE A 745 -21.57 4.79 -31.50
N GLY A 746 -21.62 6.12 -31.53
CA GLY A 746 -22.82 6.90 -31.27
C GLY A 746 -23.13 7.15 -29.79
N LEU A 747 -22.16 6.98 -28.88
CA LEU A 747 -22.34 7.29 -27.46
C LEU A 747 -22.18 8.79 -27.22
N HIS A 748 -23.05 9.36 -26.37
CA HIS A 748 -22.98 10.77 -25.97
C HIS A 748 -22.15 10.96 -24.71
N ASN A 749 -21.64 12.18 -24.52
CA ASN A 749 -20.93 12.63 -23.32
C ASN A 749 -19.79 11.69 -22.86
N MET A 750 -19.09 11.04 -23.79
CA MET A 750 -17.87 10.27 -23.48
C MET A 750 -16.65 11.19 -23.21
N ALA A 751 -16.87 12.50 -23.14
CA ALA A 751 -15.90 13.53 -22.79
C ALA A 751 -16.62 14.69 -22.08
N GLY A 752 -16.26 14.98 -20.84
CA GLY A 752 -16.91 16.00 -20.02
C GLY A 752 -18.26 15.55 -19.43
N ASN A 753 -19.14 16.50 -19.14
CA ASN A 753 -20.38 16.30 -18.36
C ASN A 753 -20.11 15.71 -16.98
N VAL A 754 -20.14 14.39 -16.76
CA VAL A 754 -19.64 13.77 -15.52
C VAL A 754 -18.59 12.71 -15.81
N LYS A 755 -17.63 12.57 -14.89
CA LYS A 755 -16.70 11.43 -14.93
C LYS A 755 -17.47 10.15 -14.62
N GLU A 756 -17.11 9.07 -15.29
CA GLU A 756 -17.86 7.82 -15.18
C GLU A 756 -17.11 6.73 -14.44
N TRP A 757 -17.75 6.15 -13.42
CA TRP A 757 -17.27 4.94 -12.78
C TRP A 757 -17.24 3.75 -13.75
N VAL A 758 -16.13 3.00 -13.74
CA VAL A 758 -15.97 1.71 -14.45
C VAL A 758 -15.67 0.58 -13.45
N ASP A 759 -15.75 -0.69 -13.84
CA ASP A 759 -15.58 -1.84 -12.92
C ASP A 759 -14.16 -1.91 -12.31
N ASP A 760 -13.16 -1.45 -13.03
CA ASP A 760 -11.75 -1.66 -12.76
C ASP A 760 -11.25 -0.94 -11.50
N TRP A 761 -10.37 -1.61 -10.77
CA TRP A 761 -9.58 -0.96 -9.73
C TRP A 761 -8.48 -0.11 -10.38
N TYR A 762 -8.30 1.10 -9.87
CA TYR A 762 -7.25 1.99 -10.35
C TYR A 762 -5.91 1.53 -9.80
N ASP A 763 -5.02 1.21 -10.71
CA ASP A 763 -3.59 1.06 -10.47
C ASP A 763 -2.85 1.93 -11.48
N ARG A 764 -1.94 2.77 -10.96
CA ARG A 764 -1.14 3.70 -11.75
C ARG A 764 -0.23 2.96 -12.73
N GLU A 765 0.22 1.75 -12.36
CA GLU A 765 1.13 0.95 -13.16
C GLU A 765 0.39 -0.06 -14.05
N TYR A 766 -0.95 -0.09 -14.01
CA TYR A 766 -1.78 -1.04 -14.76
C TYR A 766 -1.42 -1.13 -16.26
N TYR A 767 -1.20 0.01 -16.92
CA TYR A 767 -0.85 0.07 -18.34
C TYR A 767 0.56 -0.47 -18.61
N LYS A 768 1.44 -0.50 -17.59
CA LYS A 768 2.79 -1.07 -17.65
C LYS A 768 2.82 -2.56 -17.26
N GLU A 769 1.83 -3.02 -16.50
CA GLU A 769 1.60 -4.42 -16.15
C GLU A 769 0.88 -5.16 -17.29
N GLN A 770 1.65 -5.39 -18.34
CA GLN A 770 1.24 -5.93 -19.64
C GLN A 770 0.86 -7.44 -19.62
N SER A 771 0.12 -7.91 -18.62
CA SER A 771 -0.25 -9.33 -18.49
C SER A 771 -1.62 -9.69 -19.08
N GLU A 772 -2.49 -8.72 -19.38
CA GLU A 772 -3.87 -8.97 -19.87
C GLU A 772 -4.20 -8.14 -21.12
N TYR A 773 -4.09 -8.74 -22.30
CA TYR A 773 -4.39 -8.07 -23.58
C TYR A 773 -5.77 -8.41 -24.15
N ALA A 774 -6.54 -9.30 -23.51
CA ALA A 774 -7.84 -9.74 -24.00
C ALA A 774 -8.88 -9.68 -22.89
N ASN A 775 -9.96 -8.92 -23.12
CA ASN A 775 -11.03 -8.64 -22.16
C ASN A 775 -10.51 -8.24 -20.77
N PRO A 776 -9.52 -7.32 -20.68
CA PRO A 776 -8.92 -7.07 -19.40
C PRO A 776 -9.96 -6.44 -18.46
N ARG A 777 -9.94 -6.90 -17.21
CA ARG A 777 -10.90 -6.49 -16.18
C ARG A 777 -10.26 -5.67 -15.07
N GLY A 778 -9.06 -5.15 -15.37
CA GLY A 778 -8.21 -4.44 -14.44
C GLY A 778 -7.72 -5.33 -13.30
N PRO A 779 -6.98 -4.73 -12.35
CA PRO A 779 -6.58 -5.38 -11.12
C PRO A 779 -7.79 -5.95 -10.35
N ILE A 780 -7.58 -7.02 -9.59
CA ILE A 780 -8.65 -7.73 -8.86
C ILE A 780 -9.10 -6.96 -7.60
N GLY A 781 -8.23 -6.08 -7.08
CA GLY A 781 -8.43 -5.27 -5.89
C GLY A 781 -7.56 -4.02 -5.91
N GLY A 782 -7.96 -2.98 -5.18
CA GLY A 782 -7.23 -1.73 -5.09
C GLY A 782 -7.83 -0.81 -4.03
N GLU A 783 -7.21 0.36 -3.81
CA GLU A 783 -7.74 1.39 -2.91
C GLU A 783 -8.75 2.30 -3.63
N PHE A 784 -8.48 2.61 -4.90
CA PHE A 784 -9.28 3.50 -5.74
C PHE A 784 -9.88 2.75 -6.92
N LYS A 785 -11.02 3.21 -7.40
CA LYS A 785 -11.65 2.76 -8.66
C LYS A 785 -11.32 3.73 -9.77
N VAL A 786 -11.27 3.21 -11.00
CA VAL A 786 -11.06 4.05 -12.18
C VAL A 786 -12.31 4.89 -12.45
N VAL A 787 -12.11 6.15 -12.84
CA VAL A 787 -13.14 7.06 -13.33
C VAL A 787 -12.68 7.65 -14.67
N ARG A 788 -13.55 7.69 -15.67
CA ARG A 788 -13.18 8.02 -17.07
C ARG A 788 -13.94 9.23 -17.63
N GLY A 789 -13.42 9.81 -18.72
CA GLY A 789 -14.11 10.81 -19.56
C GLY A 789 -13.98 12.27 -19.15
N GLY A 790 -13.50 12.55 -17.94
CA GLY A 790 -13.49 13.93 -17.43
C GLY A 790 -14.90 14.45 -17.12
N SER A 791 -15.01 15.62 -16.49
CA SER A 791 -16.30 16.20 -16.09
C SER A 791 -16.43 17.67 -16.49
N TRP A 792 -17.62 18.24 -16.22
CA TRP A 792 -17.96 19.63 -16.46
C TRP A 792 -16.95 20.62 -15.87
N ARG A 793 -16.21 20.27 -14.81
CA ARG A 793 -15.22 21.16 -14.17
C ARG A 793 -13.81 21.02 -14.74
N ASP A 794 -13.50 19.95 -15.45
CA ASP A 794 -12.15 19.66 -15.89
C ASP A 794 -11.72 20.58 -17.04
N LEU A 795 -10.42 20.86 -17.11
CA LEU A 795 -9.83 21.63 -18.20
C LEU A 795 -9.80 20.80 -19.49
N THR A 796 -9.62 21.47 -20.64
CA THR A 796 -9.49 20.82 -21.96
C THR A 796 -8.45 19.70 -21.98
N GLY A 797 -7.38 19.83 -21.20
CA GLY A 797 -6.32 18.84 -21.06
C GLY A 797 -6.68 17.61 -20.22
N PHE A 798 -7.93 17.39 -19.81
CA PHE A 798 -8.35 16.25 -18.97
C PHE A 798 -9.70 15.64 -19.38
N ILE A 799 -10.17 15.89 -20.61
CA ILE A 799 -11.43 15.32 -21.14
C ILE A 799 -11.20 14.41 -22.36
N TYR A 800 -9.95 14.03 -22.63
CA TYR A 800 -9.60 13.15 -23.74
C TYR A 800 -9.88 11.69 -23.38
N SER A 801 -10.11 10.85 -24.39
CA SER A 801 -10.67 9.51 -24.24
C SER A 801 -9.78 8.56 -23.45
N SER A 802 -8.45 8.72 -23.46
CA SER A 802 -7.51 7.91 -22.67
C SER A 802 -7.36 8.37 -21.22
N PHE A 803 -7.92 9.53 -20.85
CA PHE A 803 -7.70 10.13 -19.54
C PHE A 803 -8.19 9.22 -18.42
N ARG A 804 -7.28 8.94 -17.49
CA ARG A 804 -7.54 8.13 -16.31
C ARG A 804 -7.65 9.02 -15.10
N ASN A 805 -8.71 8.80 -14.33
CA ASN A 805 -8.81 9.36 -12.99
C ASN A 805 -9.03 8.24 -11.97
N SER A 806 -8.73 8.54 -10.72
CA SER A 806 -8.90 7.63 -9.59
C SER A 806 -9.89 8.22 -8.60
N GLY A 807 -10.82 7.41 -8.14
CA GLY A 807 -11.83 7.82 -7.19
C GLY A 807 -11.93 6.82 -6.05
N ASN A 808 -12.02 7.29 -4.81
CA ASN A 808 -12.27 6.38 -3.69
C ASN A 808 -13.68 5.80 -3.90
N PRO A 809 -13.87 4.46 -3.87
CA PRO A 809 -15.15 3.83 -4.17
C PRO A 809 -16.29 4.26 -3.24
N LYS A 810 -15.97 4.84 -2.08
CA LYS A 810 -16.94 5.38 -1.10
C LYS A 810 -17.22 6.88 -1.27
N SER A 811 -16.43 7.59 -2.09
CA SER A 811 -16.62 9.02 -2.33
C SER A 811 -17.90 9.27 -3.13
N ARG A 812 -18.54 10.39 -2.81
CA ARG A 812 -19.67 10.94 -3.57
C ARG A 812 -19.23 12.31 -4.05
N MET A 813 -18.86 12.38 -5.31
CA MET A 813 -18.42 13.63 -5.94
C MET A 813 -19.57 14.17 -6.78
N ASP A 814 -19.70 15.49 -6.80
CA ASP A 814 -20.71 16.23 -7.56
C ASP A 814 -20.50 16.18 -9.07
N ASP A 815 -19.37 15.62 -9.50
CA ASP A 815 -18.98 15.44 -10.90
C ASP A 815 -18.78 13.97 -11.30
N TYR A 816 -19.20 13.00 -10.47
CA TYR A 816 -19.09 11.55 -10.75
C TYR A 816 -20.46 10.91 -11.01
N GLY A 817 -20.61 10.30 -12.19
CA GLY A 817 -21.73 9.46 -12.60
C GLY A 817 -21.25 8.13 -13.16
N PHE A 818 -22.04 7.50 -14.03
CA PHE A 818 -21.73 6.21 -14.65
C PHE A 818 -22.70 5.85 -15.79
N ARG A 819 -22.37 4.80 -16.53
CA ARG A 819 -23.25 4.08 -17.48
C ARG A 819 -23.08 2.57 -17.32
N CYS A 820 -23.99 1.78 -17.88
CA CYS A 820 -23.92 0.32 -17.76
C CYS A 820 -23.52 -0.36 -19.08
N ALA A 821 -22.96 -1.57 -18.96
CA ALA A 821 -22.60 -2.48 -20.04
C ALA A 821 -23.16 -3.89 -19.80
N LYS A 822 -23.24 -4.70 -20.86
CA LYS A 822 -23.76 -6.07 -20.85
C LYS A 822 -23.03 -6.92 -21.89
N ASN A 823 -22.65 -8.13 -21.52
CA ASN A 823 -21.99 -9.05 -22.46
C ASN A 823 -22.94 -9.42 -23.61
N ALA A 824 -22.46 -9.52 -24.86
CA ALA A 824 -23.27 -9.98 -26.00
C ALA A 824 -23.51 -11.50 -26.00
N ALA A 825 -22.64 -12.27 -25.32
CA ALA A 825 -22.78 -13.70 -25.07
C ALA A 825 -22.52 -14.04 -23.57
N PRO A 826 -22.92 -15.23 -23.06
CA PRO A 826 -22.58 -15.66 -21.70
C PRO A 826 -21.04 -15.74 -21.56
N ALA A 827 -20.47 -15.05 -20.59
CA ALA A 827 -19.02 -14.88 -20.46
C ALA A 827 -18.29 -16.22 -20.21
N SER A 828 -17.18 -16.43 -20.90
CA SER A 828 -16.15 -17.40 -20.55
C SER A 828 -15.14 -16.75 -19.59
N GLY A 829 -15.19 -17.10 -18.31
CA GLY A 829 -14.06 -16.91 -17.37
C GLY A 829 -14.28 -15.87 -16.25
N ASP A 830 -13.88 -16.27 -15.06
CA ASP A 830 -13.76 -15.44 -13.84
C ASP A 830 -12.46 -14.61 -13.85
N LYS A 831 -12.40 -13.56 -13.00
CA LYS A 831 -11.18 -12.75 -12.80
C LYS A 831 -10.02 -13.67 -12.38
N LYS A 832 -8.89 -13.62 -13.10
CA LYS A 832 -7.68 -14.41 -12.78
C LYS A 832 -6.69 -13.58 -11.98
N LEU A 833 -5.98 -14.24 -11.06
CA LEU A 833 -4.90 -13.67 -10.25
C LEU A 833 -3.83 -13.01 -11.13
N THR A 834 -3.61 -11.70 -10.97
CA THR A 834 -2.34 -11.06 -11.35
C THR A 834 -1.27 -11.69 -10.47
N ASN A 835 -0.28 -12.34 -11.08
CA ASN A 835 0.85 -12.92 -10.37
C ASN A 835 1.69 -11.80 -9.76
N ARG A 836 1.34 -11.39 -8.54
CA ARG A 836 2.24 -10.62 -7.68
C ARG A 836 3.36 -11.58 -7.30
N VAL A 837 4.50 -11.49 -7.99
CA VAL A 837 5.72 -12.15 -7.52
C VAL A 837 6.11 -11.48 -6.22
N VAL A 838 5.70 -12.09 -5.11
CA VAL A 838 6.28 -11.78 -3.80
C VAL A 838 7.76 -12.15 -3.89
N PRO A 839 8.70 -11.22 -3.72
CA PRO A 839 10.10 -11.60 -3.61
C PRO A 839 10.23 -12.58 -2.45
N GLN A 840 10.76 -13.77 -2.71
CA GLN A 840 11.17 -14.65 -1.62
C GLN A 840 12.23 -13.89 -0.81
N ASN A 841 11.91 -13.58 0.45
CA ASN A 841 12.93 -13.18 1.42
C ASN A 841 13.95 -14.31 1.50
N LYS A 842 15.13 -14.10 0.92
CA LYS A 842 16.37 -14.69 1.41
C LYS A 842 17.05 -13.62 2.24
N GLY A 843 16.91 -13.78 3.55
CA GLY A 843 17.38 -12.89 4.60
C GLY A 843 16.69 -13.33 5.88
#